data_AF-A0A7S7AK45-F1
#
_entry.id   AF-A0A7S7AK45-F1
#
_cell.length_a   1.000
_cell.length_b   1.000
_cell.length_c   1.000
_cell.angle_alpha   90.00
_cell.angle_beta   90.00
_cell.angle_gamma   90.00
#
_symmetry.space_group_name_H-M   'P 1'
#
loop_
_entity.id
_entity.type
_entity.pdbx_description
1 polymer ?
#
loop_
_entity_poly.entity_id
_entity_poly.type
_entity_poly.pdbx_seq_one_letter_code
_entity_poly.pdbx_strand_id
1 'polypeptide(L)'
;MTQFTQAKLFRQSCLAAAVSIFAAPSVYALQDLSDEALSATTGEGVALTLENFKMVFQGPNDRSTASSYASGMVDPGKNDTGFIRIIPTGENYEQLGQRAYDKIYKAAYVDAYQQGRVTGYNGVYDSTFLSSKSTYETNNATRITNETIATYSTEYRGRLVQSYLESPTMKAYYDQRYADYYDGSSAGLSFENDGTTKESITPFLKEKSQAAALKNTYEMIELLYGNNSTGNLPTTSTFYKNYVSGKITRSNIIDTTKDAQLNAKAAETLNQLATDYAKLEAQKASDAALATVKKNAEITAKQIASTATVSSLRSKADVFIYGLALSNSKDKNGKSSLATRYTDQGFNWGTAENPWLFHAGNQDVEQFAKDNKGNVGYLAIEAPLKKIAADDASNNIKLGLWMDVFSRSLNSSNVVDPITGAPTSGLDKDYRLRTQIVANGLSFNGSQVRIFQTLKSTNTNYNQTLGLASLIRINTNDRAESLSINDGDLDARGMRISTAARSELDDGTAATPAMDRSAAPIFHETEGLYLYSPNINLVLGNMYQPFIVGSEGRNIILEVTRIPNVPSIYSKIYTYYTDIPGNTTGTSGLTAADFKGSTCNVYSCGTELKANSSDATALYQGRNATHSSIAIGTVERLPGNLLNAKSTDTATGVVFKGVNGQSTNLGSVAIDGVLIQHLKIRTTGL
;
A
#
# COMPACT_ATOMS: atom_id res chain seq x y z
N MET A 1 -42.42 -26.92 45.13
CA MET A 1 -41.57 -27.13 46.32
C MET A 1 -40.41 -28.00 45.86
N THR A 2 -39.27 -27.37 45.51
CA THR A 2 -37.97 -27.45 46.24
C THR A 2 -37.39 -28.87 46.22
N GLN A 3 -36.18 -29.19 45.75
CA GLN A 3 -34.95 -28.39 45.61
C GLN A 3 -33.93 -29.15 44.73
N PHE A 4 -33.13 -28.34 44.03
CA PHE A 4 -31.79 -28.44 43.45
C PHE A 4 -30.96 -29.74 43.35
N THR A 5 -30.29 -29.74 42.20
CA THR A 5 -29.42 -30.68 41.49
C THR A 5 -27.99 -30.76 42.03
N GLN A 6 -27.39 -31.95 41.85
CA GLN A 6 -25.98 -32.29 42.12
C GLN A 6 -24.97 -31.32 41.48
N ALA A 7 -24.08 -30.76 42.31
CA ALA A 7 -22.84 -30.14 41.88
C ALA A 7 -21.78 -31.22 41.56
N LYS A 8 -21.14 -31.13 40.39
CA LYS A 8 -20.06 -32.04 39.98
C LYS A 8 -18.82 -31.81 40.84
N LEU A 9 -18.43 -32.85 41.56
CA LEU A 9 -17.21 -32.93 42.38
C LEU A 9 -15.95 -32.88 41.49
N PHE A 10 -14.98 -32.09 41.93
CA PHE A 10 -13.62 -32.01 41.42
C PHE A 10 -12.96 -33.41 41.50
N ARG A 11 -12.40 -33.92 40.39
CA ARG A 11 -11.89 -35.32 40.34
C ARG A 11 -10.60 -35.47 41.15
N GLN A 12 -10.54 -36.52 41.98
CA GLN A 12 -9.39 -36.88 42.84
C GLN A 12 -8.05 -36.98 42.10
N SER A 13 -8.05 -37.22 40.78
CA SER A 13 -6.84 -37.27 39.95
C SER A 13 -6.12 -35.92 39.81
N CYS A 14 -6.83 -34.78 39.94
CA CYS A 14 -6.21 -33.44 39.89
C CYS A 14 -5.53 -33.08 41.21
N LEU A 15 -6.03 -33.60 42.33
CA LEU A 15 -5.41 -33.42 43.66
C LEU A 15 -4.12 -34.24 43.76
N ALA A 16 -4.10 -35.45 43.19
CA ALA A 16 -2.89 -36.26 43.13
C ALA A 16 -1.79 -35.59 42.29
N ALA A 17 -2.11 -35.02 41.13
CA ALA A 17 -1.13 -34.28 40.31
C ALA A 17 -0.58 -33.03 41.03
N ALA A 18 -1.42 -32.31 41.76
CA ALA A 18 -0.98 -31.16 42.57
C ALA A 18 -0.04 -31.60 43.71
N VAL A 19 -0.38 -32.67 44.44
CA VAL A 19 0.44 -33.20 45.53
C VAL A 19 1.77 -33.77 45.03
N SER A 20 1.81 -34.39 43.84
CA SER A 20 3.05 -34.87 43.21
C SER A 20 4.02 -33.74 42.85
N ILE A 21 3.50 -32.57 42.44
CA ILE A 21 4.31 -31.38 42.14
C ILE A 21 4.92 -30.80 43.43
N PHE A 22 4.23 -30.91 44.56
CA PHE A 22 4.75 -30.49 45.88
C PHE A 22 5.70 -31.51 46.53
N ALA A 23 5.80 -32.74 46.00
CA ALA A 23 6.58 -33.83 46.59
C ALA A 23 7.84 -34.23 45.78
N ALA A 24 8.17 -33.51 44.71
CA ALA A 24 9.39 -33.77 43.94
C ALA A 24 10.65 -33.31 44.73
N PRO A 25 11.66 -34.18 44.93
CA PRO A 25 12.89 -33.80 45.61
C PRO A 25 13.72 -32.82 44.75
N SER A 26 14.18 -31.75 45.39
CA SER A 26 15.02 -30.69 44.84
C SER A 26 16.33 -31.23 44.25
N VAL A 27 16.54 -31.06 42.95
CA VAL A 27 17.83 -31.27 42.28
C VAL A 27 18.72 -30.06 42.54
N TYR A 28 19.95 -30.32 43.01
CA TYR A 28 20.98 -29.33 43.30
C TYR A 28 21.39 -28.53 42.07
N ALA A 29 20.94 -27.28 41.98
CA ALA A 29 21.46 -26.25 41.09
C ALA A 29 21.12 -24.85 41.65
N LEU A 30 21.64 -24.54 42.84
CA LEU A 30 21.53 -23.20 43.44
C LEU A 30 22.90 -22.85 44.04
N GLN A 31 23.65 -22.01 43.32
CA GLN A 31 24.78 -21.29 43.86
C GLN A 31 24.23 -20.10 44.65
N ASP A 32 24.80 -19.86 45.83
CA ASP A 32 24.32 -18.89 46.82
C ASP A 32 24.28 -17.46 46.25
N LEU A 33 23.07 -16.88 46.11
CA LEU A 33 22.89 -15.45 45.90
C LEU A 33 22.91 -14.81 47.29
N SER A 34 23.94 -14.01 47.60
CA SER A 34 24.13 -13.43 48.93
C SER A 34 22.90 -12.67 49.44
N ASP A 35 22.48 -12.99 50.67
CA ASP A 35 21.33 -12.44 51.42
C ASP A 35 21.17 -10.91 51.39
N GLU A 36 22.25 -10.16 51.19
CA GLU A 36 22.23 -8.70 51.06
C GLU A 36 21.38 -8.22 49.86
N ALA A 37 21.30 -9.01 48.78
CA ALA A 37 20.49 -8.70 47.59
C ALA A 37 19.01 -9.09 47.75
N LEU A 38 18.70 -10.04 48.64
CA LEU A 38 17.33 -10.54 48.89
C LEU A 38 16.65 -9.85 50.08
N SER A 39 17.39 -9.26 51.02
CA SER A 39 16.80 -8.62 52.21
C SER A 39 16.10 -7.28 51.94
N ALA A 40 16.26 -6.71 50.74
CA ALA A 40 15.63 -5.44 50.34
C ALA A 40 14.31 -5.60 49.53
N THR A 41 13.85 -6.82 49.24
CA THR A 41 12.66 -7.05 48.40
C THR A 41 11.40 -7.36 49.23
N THR A 42 10.52 -6.38 49.35
CA THR A 42 9.09 -6.67 49.59
C THR A 42 8.46 -7.21 48.32
N GLY A 43 8.43 -8.55 48.16
CA GLY A 43 7.65 -9.23 47.11
C GLY A 43 8.18 -10.64 46.80
N GLU A 44 7.42 -11.67 47.18
CA GLU A 44 7.69 -13.07 46.84
C GLU A 44 7.58 -13.29 45.32
N GLY A 45 8.58 -13.93 44.71
CA GLY A 45 8.61 -14.19 43.27
C GLY A 45 9.64 -15.24 42.86
N VAL A 46 9.56 -15.69 41.60
CA VAL A 46 10.46 -16.66 40.98
C VAL A 46 11.26 -15.97 39.88
N ALA A 47 12.58 -16.09 39.95
CA ALA A 47 13.50 -15.67 38.90
C ALA A 47 13.93 -16.87 38.06
N LEU A 48 13.97 -16.72 36.73
CA LEU A 48 14.34 -17.79 35.80
C LEU A 48 15.34 -17.28 34.76
N THR A 49 16.36 -18.08 34.47
CA THR A 49 17.26 -17.90 33.33
C THR A 49 17.14 -19.11 32.41
N LEU A 50 17.21 -18.88 31.10
CA LEU A 50 17.24 -19.97 30.13
C LEU A 50 18.66 -20.11 29.62
N GLU A 51 19.25 -21.29 29.79
CA GLU A 51 20.58 -21.61 29.29
C GLU A 51 20.51 -22.71 28.24
N ASN A 52 21.13 -22.46 27.08
CA ASN A 52 21.14 -23.34 25.92
C ASN A 52 19.74 -23.88 25.54
N PHE A 53 18.73 -23.02 25.65
CA PHE A 53 17.34 -23.39 25.44
C PHE A 53 17.01 -23.50 23.95
N LYS A 54 16.29 -24.55 23.57
CA LYS A 54 15.68 -24.73 22.25
C LYS A 54 14.43 -25.60 22.39
N MET A 55 13.48 -25.42 21.48
CA MET A 55 12.20 -26.12 21.51
C MET A 55 11.72 -26.38 20.09
N VAL A 56 11.12 -27.55 19.85
CA VAL A 56 10.52 -27.92 18.57
C VAL A 56 9.21 -28.67 18.83
N PHE A 57 8.15 -28.31 18.10
CA PHE A 57 6.88 -29.03 18.14
C PHE A 57 6.93 -30.21 17.17
N GLN A 58 7.05 -31.42 17.72
CA GLN A 58 7.13 -32.66 16.95
C GLN A 58 5.79 -33.40 16.97
N GLY A 59 5.45 -34.01 15.83
CA GLY A 59 4.23 -34.79 15.70
C GLY A 59 4.41 -36.23 16.19
N PRO A 60 3.34 -37.02 16.35
CA PRO A 60 3.40 -38.43 16.78
C PRO A 60 4.14 -39.39 15.81
N ASN A 61 4.69 -38.88 14.70
CA ASN A 61 5.55 -39.62 13.77
C ASN A 61 6.99 -39.73 14.24
N ASP A 62 7.31 -39.19 15.41
CA ASP A 62 8.58 -39.42 16.02
C ASP A 62 8.71 -40.92 16.32
N ARG A 63 9.30 -41.67 15.38
CA ARG A 63 9.63 -43.09 15.50
C ARG A 63 10.75 -43.33 16.51
N SER A 64 11.06 -42.36 17.36
CA SER A 64 12.30 -42.33 18.10
C SER A 64 12.10 -42.54 19.59
N THR A 65 12.99 -43.33 20.15
CA THR A 65 13.39 -43.30 21.56
C THR A 65 14.37 -42.13 21.83
N ALA A 66 14.65 -41.24 20.85
CA ALA A 66 15.61 -40.12 20.91
C ALA A 66 15.46 -39.10 19.74
N SER A 67 15.56 -37.79 20.00
CA SER A 67 15.41 -36.69 19.01
C SER A 67 15.89 -36.97 17.57
N SER A 68 15.07 -36.64 16.57
CA SER A 68 15.40 -36.74 15.12
C SER A 68 16.71 -36.06 14.72
N TYR A 69 17.13 -35.04 15.46
CA TYR A 69 18.38 -34.32 15.25
C TYR A 69 19.61 -35.10 15.75
N ALA A 70 19.42 -36.07 16.66
CA ALA A 70 20.47 -36.96 17.17
C ALA A 70 20.59 -38.27 16.36
N SER A 71 19.66 -38.54 15.43
CA SER A 71 19.60 -39.82 14.70
C SER A 71 20.37 -39.84 13.38
N GLY A 72 21.12 -38.79 13.05
CA GLY A 72 21.91 -38.70 11.80
C GLY A 72 21.06 -38.69 10.52
N MET A 73 19.76 -38.36 10.63
CA MET A 73 18.83 -38.33 9.49
C MET A 73 19.14 -37.16 8.56
N VAL A 74 18.93 -37.35 7.25
CA VAL A 74 18.92 -36.26 6.27
C VAL A 74 17.64 -35.43 6.45
N ASP A 75 17.76 -34.12 6.60
CA ASP A 75 16.64 -33.18 6.86
C ASP A 75 15.75 -33.55 8.05
N PRO A 76 16.29 -33.66 9.28
CA PRO A 76 15.56 -34.15 10.45
C PRO A 76 14.31 -33.31 10.78
N GLY A 77 14.32 -32.02 10.41
CA GLY A 77 13.21 -31.10 10.60
C GLY A 77 11.94 -31.45 9.80
N LYS A 78 12.02 -32.34 8.79
CA LYS A 78 10.83 -32.85 8.07
C LYS A 78 9.85 -33.59 8.98
N ASN A 79 10.30 -34.06 10.14
CA ASN A 79 9.46 -34.79 11.10
C ASN A 79 8.81 -33.87 12.14
N ASP A 80 9.10 -32.57 12.12
CA ASP A 80 8.57 -31.60 13.09
C ASP A 80 7.15 -31.18 12.68
N THR A 81 6.22 -32.11 12.73
CA THR A 81 4.85 -31.93 12.23
C THR A 81 3.83 -31.70 13.34
N GLY A 82 4.29 -31.45 14.58
CA GLY A 82 3.43 -31.11 15.70
C GLY A 82 2.70 -29.80 15.40
N PHE A 83 1.39 -29.75 15.61
CA PHE A 83 0.56 -28.67 15.10
C PHE A 83 -0.47 -28.12 16.09
N ILE A 84 -0.85 -26.87 15.84
CA ILE A 84 -1.99 -26.17 16.40
C ILE A 84 -3.00 -25.99 15.27
N ARG A 85 -4.23 -26.47 15.48
CA ARG A 85 -5.33 -26.28 14.53
C ARG A 85 -6.26 -25.20 15.03
N ILE A 86 -6.52 -24.22 14.18
CA ILE A 86 -7.45 -23.13 14.43
C ILE A 86 -8.63 -23.29 13.48
N ILE A 87 -9.83 -23.35 14.04
CA ILE A 87 -11.09 -23.46 13.30
C ILE A 87 -11.87 -22.17 13.52
N PRO A 88 -11.91 -21.26 12.52
CA PRO A 88 -12.80 -20.12 12.57
C PRO A 88 -14.26 -20.60 12.67
N THR A 89 -14.95 -20.21 13.74
CA THR A 89 -16.38 -20.45 13.94
C THR A 89 -17.13 -19.11 13.89
N GLY A 90 -18.37 -19.10 13.40
CA GLY A 90 -19.22 -17.90 13.46
C GLY A 90 -19.69 -17.32 12.11
N GLU A 91 -20.01 -18.16 11.12
CA GLU A 91 -20.70 -17.64 9.93
C GLU A 91 -22.16 -17.27 10.23
N ASN A 92 -22.66 -16.20 9.59
CA ASN A 92 -24.10 -15.94 9.55
C ASN A 92 -24.75 -16.87 8.51
N TYR A 93 -25.27 -18.01 8.99
CA TYR A 93 -25.89 -19.05 8.18
C TYR A 93 -27.12 -18.57 7.39
N GLU A 94 -27.78 -17.48 7.82
CA GLU A 94 -28.97 -16.93 7.16
C GLU A 94 -28.64 -16.32 5.78
N GLN A 95 -27.40 -15.88 5.57
CA GLN A 95 -26.96 -15.22 4.34
C GLN A 95 -26.29 -16.18 3.34
N LEU A 96 -26.21 -17.47 3.64
CA LEU A 96 -25.45 -18.42 2.80
C LEU A 96 -25.97 -18.50 1.37
N GLY A 97 -27.30 -18.51 1.18
CA GLY A 97 -27.92 -18.49 -0.14
C GLY A 97 -27.54 -17.23 -0.95
N GLN A 98 -27.60 -16.05 -0.31
CA GLN A 98 -27.24 -14.79 -0.95
C GLN A 98 -25.74 -14.74 -1.30
N ARG A 99 -24.86 -15.19 -0.40
CA ARG A 99 -23.41 -15.28 -0.69
C ARG A 99 -23.12 -16.23 -1.85
N ALA A 100 -23.86 -17.34 -1.94
CA ALA A 100 -23.76 -18.27 -3.07
C ALA A 100 -24.09 -17.57 -4.38
N TYR A 101 -25.24 -16.91 -4.39
CA TYR A 101 -25.75 -16.15 -5.51
C TYR A 101 -24.74 -15.09 -5.94
N ASP A 102 -24.29 -14.24 -5.03
CA ASP A 102 -23.40 -13.11 -5.33
C ASP A 102 -22.04 -13.57 -5.89
N LYS A 103 -21.47 -14.64 -5.32
CA LYS A 103 -20.17 -15.17 -5.78
C LYS A 103 -20.26 -15.72 -7.19
N ILE A 104 -21.27 -16.53 -7.48
CA ILE A 104 -21.47 -17.14 -8.80
C ILE A 104 -21.86 -16.07 -9.82
N TYR A 105 -22.75 -15.15 -9.44
CA TYR A 105 -23.13 -14.00 -10.25
C TYR A 105 -21.92 -13.20 -10.70
N LYS A 106 -21.03 -12.83 -9.76
CA LYS A 106 -19.84 -12.03 -10.07
C LYS A 106 -18.89 -12.74 -11.04
N ALA A 107 -18.62 -14.03 -10.82
CA ALA A 107 -17.75 -14.81 -11.72
C ALA A 107 -18.36 -14.92 -13.12
N ALA A 108 -19.62 -15.32 -13.22
CA ALA A 108 -20.34 -15.46 -14.48
C ALA A 108 -20.46 -14.12 -15.23
N TYR A 109 -20.68 -13.01 -14.51
CA TYR A 109 -20.73 -11.68 -15.11
C TYR A 109 -19.39 -11.29 -15.73
N VAL A 110 -18.28 -11.51 -15.02
CA VAL A 110 -16.94 -11.18 -15.53
C VAL A 110 -16.65 -11.98 -16.79
N ASP A 111 -16.90 -13.29 -16.79
CA ASP A 111 -16.64 -14.15 -17.95
C ASP A 111 -17.50 -13.74 -19.16
N ALA A 112 -18.80 -13.54 -18.97
CA ALA A 112 -19.71 -13.12 -20.03
C ALA A 112 -19.40 -11.70 -20.55
N TYR A 113 -18.99 -10.78 -19.66
CA TYR A 113 -18.59 -9.43 -20.03
C TYR A 113 -17.32 -9.44 -20.88
N GLN A 114 -16.29 -10.21 -20.50
CA GLN A 114 -15.06 -10.30 -21.27
C GLN A 114 -15.30 -10.92 -22.65
N GLN A 115 -16.07 -12.01 -22.72
CA GLN A 115 -16.45 -12.62 -24.01
C GLN A 115 -17.27 -11.67 -24.88
N GLY A 116 -18.27 -10.99 -24.30
CA GLY A 116 -19.10 -10.01 -25.00
C GLY A 116 -18.30 -8.82 -25.53
N ARG A 117 -17.25 -8.40 -24.81
CA ARG A 117 -16.36 -7.34 -25.30
C ARG A 117 -15.60 -7.76 -26.55
N VAL A 118 -15.07 -8.98 -26.55
CA VAL A 118 -14.33 -9.53 -27.70
C VAL A 118 -15.22 -9.66 -28.92
N THR A 119 -16.45 -10.14 -28.76
CA THR A 119 -17.35 -10.42 -29.89
C THR A 119 -18.15 -9.21 -30.38
N GLY A 120 -18.48 -8.27 -29.49
CA GLY A 120 -19.49 -7.24 -29.77
C GLY A 120 -19.09 -5.79 -29.51
N TYR A 121 -17.89 -5.50 -28.98
CA TYR A 121 -17.46 -4.14 -28.64
C TYR A 121 -16.09 -3.78 -29.23
N ASN A 122 -15.11 -4.67 -29.12
CA ASN A 122 -13.76 -4.41 -29.60
C ASN A 122 -13.78 -4.13 -31.12
N GLY A 123 -13.28 -2.97 -31.54
CA GLY A 123 -13.23 -2.55 -32.94
C GLY A 123 -14.48 -1.80 -33.45
N VAL A 124 -15.56 -1.67 -32.67
CA VAL A 124 -16.76 -0.92 -33.06
C VAL A 124 -16.45 0.56 -33.30
N TYR A 125 -15.67 1.18 -32.43
CA TYR A 125 -15.28 2.59 -32.57
C TYR A 125 -14.52 2.83 -33.87
N ASP A 126 -13.44 2.07 -34.12
CA ASP A 126 -12.57 2.28 -35.28
C ASP A 126 -13.30 2.02 -36.60
N SER A 127 -14.07 0.93 -36.67
CA SER A 127 -14.86 0.60 -37.87
C SER A 127 -15.96 1.64 -38.16
N THR A 128 -16.64 2.13 -37.12
CA THR A 128 -17.68 3.16 -37.26
C THR A 128 -17.08 4.51 -37.61
N PHE A 129 -15.93 4.86 -37.04
CA PHE A 129 -15.20 6.10 -37.35
C PHE A 129 -14.81 6.13 -38.83
N LEU A 130 -14.16 5.09 -39.33
CA LEU A 130 -13.70 5.02 -40.73
C LEU A 130 -14.87 5.10 -41.72
N SER A 131 -15.93 4.32 -41.49
CA SER A 131 -17.13 4.31 -42.34
C SER A 131 -17.91 5.62 -42.32
N SER A 132 -18.11 6.21 -41.13
CA SER A 132 -18.83 7.48 -40.98
C SER A 132 -18.06 8.66 -41.58
N LYS A 133 -16.73 8.68 -41.41
CA LYS A 133 -15.87 9.72 -42.00
C LYS A 133 -15.95 9.69 -43.53
N SER A 134 -15.76 8.51 -44.11
CA SER A 134 -15.83 8.31 -45.57
C SER A 134 -17.19 8.73 -46.15
N THR A 135 -18.28 8.38 -45.44
CA THR A 135 -19.64 8.76 -45.84
C THR A 135 -19.85 10.27 -45.76
N TYR A 136 -19.36 10.94 -44.70
CA TYR A 136 -19.49 12.37 -44.55
C TYR A 136 -18.72 13.13 -45.63
N GLU A 137 -17.47 12.73 -45.90
CA GLU A 137 -16.62 13.32 -46.94
C GLU A 137 -17.30 13.25 -48.30
N THR A 138 -17.79 12.06 -48.67
CA THR A 138 -18.49 11.82 -49.94
C THR A 138 -19.73 12.70 -50.09
N ASN A 139 -20.54 12.80 -49.03
CA ASN A 139 -21.81 13.53 -49.10
C ASN A 139 -21.67 15.06 -49.04
N ASN A 140 -20.55 15.59 -48.50
CA ASN A 140 -20.41 17.02 -48.22
C ASN A 140 -19.33 17.74 -49.02
N ALA A 141 -18.45 17.02 -49.75
CA ALA A 141 -17.33 17.62 -50.47
C ALA A 141 -17.74 18.81 -51.37
N THR A 142 -18.73 18.62 -52.24
CA THR A 142 -19.20 19.68 -53.15
C THR A 142 -19.78 20.88 -52.40
N ARG A 143 -20.60 20.63 -51.37
CA ARG A 143 -21.23 21.67 -50.56
C ARG A 143 -20.19 22.54 -49.87
N ILE A 144 -19.22 21.91 -49.19
CA ILE A 144 -18.19 22.61 -48.42
C ILE A 144 -17.25 23.39 -49.34
N THR A 145 -16.89 22.83 -50.50
CA THR A 145 -16.11 23.57 -51.51
C THR A 145 -16.83 24.84 -51.95
N ASN A 146 -18.13 24.75 -52.29
CA ASN A 146 -18.92 25.90 -52.71
C ASN A 146 -19.06 26.95 -51.60
N GLU A 147 -19.34 26.53 -50.36
CA GLU A 147 -19.42 27.42 -49.20
C GLU A 147 -18.09 28.11 -48.89
N THR A 148 -16.98 27.38 -49.01
CA THR A 148 -15.62 27.93 -48.81
C THR A 148 -15.29 28.99 -49.85
N ILE A 149 -15.56 28.70 -51.14
CA ILE A 149 -15.36 29.65 -52.23
C ILE A 149 -16.22 30.91 -52.01
N ALA A 150 -17.50 30.74 -51.69
CA ALA A 150 -18.41 31.85 -51.45
C ALA A 150 -17.96 32.73 -50.29
N THR A 151 -17.38 32.14 -49.24
CA THR A 151 -16.99 32.85 -48.02
C THR A 151 -15.64 33.57 -48.15
N TYR A 152 -14.63 32.90 -48.72
CA TYR A 152 -13.23 33.34 -48.62
C TYR A 152 -12.62 33.89 -49.91
N SER A 153 -13.30 33.76 -51.06
CA SER A 153 -12.71 34.11 -52.37
C SER A 153 -12.23 35.57 -52.44
N THR A 154 -13.04 36.52 -51.97
CA THR A 154 -12.70 37.95 -51.97
C THR A 154 -11.52 38.26 -51.05
N GLU A 155 -11.49 37.68 -49.84
CA GLU A 155 -10.39 37.88 -48.89
C GLU A 155 -9.07 37.32 -49.43
N TYR A 156 -9.10 36.10 -49.97
CA TYR A 156 -7.90 35.42 -50.46
C TYR A 156 -7.31 36.14 -51.67
N ARG A 157 -8.17 36.55 -52.61
CA ARG A 157 -7.73 37.35 -53.76
C ARG A 157 -7.19 38.71 -53.32
N GLY A 158 -7.87 39.38 -52.38
CA GLY A 158 -7.46 40.67 -51.83
C GLY A 158 -6.06 40.63 -51.22
N ARG A 159 -5.75 39.61 -50.42
CA ARG A 159 -4.41 39.42 -49.82
C ARG A 159 -3.32 39.22 -50.86
N LEU A 160 -3.58 38.47 -51.93
CA LEU A 160 -2.62 38.26 -53.02
C LEU A 160 -2.38 39.53 -53.81
N VAL A 161 -3.44 40.27 -54.18
CA VAL A 161 -3.30 41.56 -54.86
C VAL A 161 -2.52 42.55 -53.99
N GLN A 162 -2.80 42.59 -52.69
CA GLN A 162 -2.11 43.45 -51.74
C GLN A 162 -0.60 43.12 -51.63
N SER A 163 -0.23 41.84 -51.62
CA SER A 163 1.18 41.45 -51.55
C SER A 163 1.96 41.88 -52.80
N TYR A 164 1.33 41.86 -53.98
CA TYR A 164 1.91 42.41 -55.20
C TYR A 164 1.98 43.94 -55.16
N LEU A 165 0.96 44.63 -54.66
CA LEU A 165 0.96 46.09 -54.51
C LEU A 165 2.11 46.57 -53.61
N GLU A 166 2.43 45.82 -52.56
CA GLU A 166 3.51 46.14 -51.63
C GLU A 166 4.90 45.75 -52.15
N SER A 167 4.99 45.08 -53.30
CA SER A 167 6.26 44.67 -53.89
C SER A 167 7.12 45.88 -54.33
N PRO A 168 8.46 45.78 -54.29
CA PRO A 168 9.34 46.85 -54.77
C PRO A 168 9.06 47.27 -56.22
N THR A 169 8.71 46.30 -57.07
CA THR A 169 8.37 46.53 -58.49
C THR A 169 7.12 47.38 -58.66
N MET A 170 6.05 47.08 -57.92
CA MET A 170 4.80 47.84 -58.01
C MET A 170 4.89 49.19 -57.31
N LYS A 171 5.72 49.32 -56.27
CA LYS A 171 6.07 50.62 -55.67
C LYS A 171 6.81 51.52 -56.67
N ALA A 172 7.79 50.97 -57.40
CA ALA A 172 8.48 51.73 -58.45
C ALA A 172 7.54 52.15 -59.59
N TYR A 173 6.57 51.29 -59.95
CA TYR A 173 5.52 51.64 -60.91
C TYR A 173 4.61 52.75 -60.38
N TYR A 174 4.17 52.63 -59.13
CA TYR A 174 3.35 53.63 -58.46
C TYR A 174 4.05 54.99 -58.41
N ASP A 175 5.32 55.03 -58.01
CA ASP A 175 6.11 56.25 -57.92
C ASP A 175 6.30 56.90 -59.30
N GLN A 176 6.56 56.09 -60.33
CA GLN A 176 6.63 56.58 -61.71
C GLN A 176 5.30 57.19 -62.17
N ARG A 177 4.17 56.49 -61.97
CA ARG A 177 2.83 56.99 -62.35
C ARG A 177 2.41 58.19 -61.53
N TYR A 178 2.77 58.23 -60.25
CA TYR A 178 2.53 59.39 -59.40
C TYR A 178 3.27 60.62 -59.92
N ALA A 179 4.55 60.47 -60.31
CA ALA A 179 5.34 61.55 -60.90
C ALA A 179 4.75 62.00 -62.25
N ASP A 180 4.40 61.08 -63.15
CA ASP A 180 3.73 61.39 -64.42
C ASP A 180 2.49 62.28 -64.20
N TYR A 181 1.71 61.94 -63.18
CA TYR A 181 0.46 62.61 -62.82
C TYR A 181 0.63 63.91 -62.02
N TYR A 182 1.64 64.01 -61.16
CA TYR A 182 1.87 65.17 -60.31
C TYR A 182 2.67 66.25 -61.04
N ASP A 183 3.68 65.85 -61.83
CA ASP A 183 4.65 66.73 -62.50
C ASP A 183 4.37 66.94 -64.01
N GLY A 184 3.41 66.23 -64.59
CA GLY A 184 3.06 66.31 -66.02
C GLY A 184 2.64 67.72 -66.48
N SER A 185 3.16 68.20 -67.61
CA SER A 185 2.93 69.56 -68.09
C SER A 185 1.52 69.77 -68.66
N SER A 186 0.96 70.96 -68.41
CA SER A 186 -0.46 71.32 -68.57
C SER A 186 -0.97 71.50 -70.02
N ALA A 187 -0.43 70.80 -71.01
CA ALA A 187 -0.95 70.82 -72.39
C ALA A 187 -0.56 69.55 -73.15
N GLY A 188 -1.43 68.53 -73.09
CA GLY A 188 -1.25 67.27 -73.82
C GLY A 188 -0.35 66.27 -73.08
N LEU A 189 -0.93 65.57 -72.10
CA LEU A 189 -0.27 64.54 -71.30
C LEU A 189 0.28 63.39 -72.19
N SER A 190 1.51 63.53 -72.68
CA SER A 190 2.19 62.53 -73.51
C SER A 190 3.06 61.60 -72.66
N PHE A 191 2.45 60.91 -71.70
CA PHE A 191 3.15 59.86 -70.95
C PHE A 191 3.25 58.58 -71.78
N GLU A 192 4.26 57.76 -71.51
CA GLU A 192 4.48 56.50 -72.20
C GLU A 192 3.21 55.63 -72.19
N ASN A 193 2.92 54.98 -73.33
CA ASN A 193 1.88 53.98 -73.36
C ASN A 193 2.45 52.70 -72.73
N ASP A 194 2.03 52.42 -71.50
CA ASP A 194 2.45 51.26 -70.70
C ASP A 194 1.37 50.18 -70.64
N GLY A 195 0.26 50.33 -71.37
CA GLY A 195 -0.85 49.38 -71.38
C GLY A 195 -1.91 49.61 -70.29
N THR A 196 -1.68 50.54 -69.33
CA THR A 196 -2.69 50.94 -68.35
C THR A 196 -3.52 52.14 -68.82
N THR A 197 -4.67 52.34 -68.19
CA THR A 197 -5.61 53.41 -68.52
C THR A 197 -4.99 54.78 -68.25
N LYS A 198 -5.06 55.69 -69.22
CA LYS A 198 -4.62 57.08 -69.03
C LYS A 198 -5.71 57.90 -68.38
N GLU A 199 -5.56 58.21 -67.11
CA GLU A 199 -6.43 59.16 -66.40
C GLU A 199 -6.15 60.61 -66.82
N SER A 200 -7.20 61.38 -67.07
CA SER A 200 -7.09 62.82 -67.32
C SER A 200 -7.23 63.56 -65.99
N ILE A 201 -6.11 64.07 -65.49
CA ILE A 201 -6.07 64.81 -64.23
C ILE A 201 -5.35 66.14 -64.39
N THR A 202 -5.71 67.11 -63.56
CA THR A 202 -4.99 68.37 -63.44
C THR A 202 -3.70 68.16 -62.64
N PRO A 203 -2.54 68.63 -63.13
CA PRO A 203 -1.26 68.51 -62.43
C PRO A 203 -1.26 69.13 -61.03
N PHE A 204 -0.29 68.76 -60.19
CA PHE A 204 -0.08 69.22 -58.81
C PHE A 204 -1.19 68.87 -57.78
N LEU A 205 -2.19 68.06 -58.15
CA LEU A 205 -3.24 67.61 -57.23
C LEU A 205 -2.85 66.29 -56.54
N LYS A 206 -2.15 66.39 -55.41
CA LYS A 206 -1.61 65.24 -54.65
C LYS A 206 -2.57 64.06 -54.51
N GLU A 207 -3.77 64.26 -53.95
CA GLU A 207 -4.72 63.16 -53.71
C GLU A 207 -5.23 62.52 -55.01
N LYS A 208 -5.48 63.33 -56.06
CA LYS A 208 -5.92 62.81 -57.35
C LYS A 208 -4.81 62.05 -58.08
N SER A 209 -3.58 62.56 -58.00
CA SER A 209 -2.39 61.88 -58.53
C SER A 209 -2.14 60.56 -57.80
N GLN A 210 -2.29 60.51 -56.47
CA GLN A 210 -2.18 59.29 -55.68
C GLN A 210 -3.25 58.26 -56.04
N ALA A 211 -4.51 58.69 -56.20
CA ALA A 211 -5.61 57.80 -56.57
C ALA A 211 -5.46 57.26 -58.00
N ALA A 212 -5.06 58.10 -58.96
CA ALA A 212 -4.82 57.70 -60.34
C ALA A 212 -3.62 56.73 -60.46
N ALA A 213 -2.51 57.03 -59.78
CA ALA A 213 -1.35 56.14 -59.73
C ALA A 213 -1.68 54.79 -59.08
N LEU A 214 -2.47 54.79 -57.99
CA LEU A 214 -2.90 53.56 -57.34
C LEU A 214 -3.80 52.72 -58.26
N LYS A 215 -4.76 53.35 -58.95
CA LYS A 215 -5.63 52.68 -59.91
C LYS A 215 -4.82 52.04 -61.04
N ASN A 216 -3.87 52.75 -61.63
CA ASN A 216 -2.99 52.17 -62.64
C ASN A 216 -2.11 51.05 -62.08
N THR A 217 -1.68 51.16 -60.81
CA THR A 217 -0.89 50.10 -60.19
C THR A 217 -1.69 48.82 -60.05
N TYR A 218 -2.97 48.89 -59.67
CA TYR A 218 -3.86 47.72 -59.71
C TYR A 218 -4.05 47.17 -61.13
N GLU A 219 -4.24 48.03 -62.14
CA GLU A 219 -4.32 47.60 -63.55
C GLU A 219 -3.04 46.91 -64.01
N MET A 220 -1.87 47.43 -63.62
CA MET A 220 -0.57 46.82 -63.92
C MET A 220 -0.39 45.47 -63.20
N ILE A 221 -0.84 45.33 -61.96
CA ILE A 221 -0.89 44.04 -61.25
C ILE A 221 -1.75 43.04 -62.03
N GLU A 222 -2.92 43.44 -62.54
CA GLU A 222 -3.75 42.57 -63.36
C GLU A 222 -3.09 42.20 -64.70
N LEU A 223 -2.34 43.12 -65.33
CA LEU A 223 -1.59 42.89 -66.58
C LEU A 223 -0.36 41.99 -66.42
N LEU A 224 0.23 41.93 -65.22
CA LEU A 224 1.43 41.14 -64.94
C LEU A 224 1.10 39.80 -64.27
N TYR A 225 0.16 39.80 -63.31
CA TYR A 225 -0.06 38.70 -62.37
C TYR A 225 -1.53 38.25 -62.25
N GLY A 226 -2.49 39.01 -62.77
CA GLY A 226 -3.91 38.77 -62.61
C GLY A 226 -4.61 38.29 -63.89
N ASN A 227 -5.93 38.47 -63.97
CA ASN A 227 -6.74 37.87 -65.02
C ASN A 227 -6.49 38.46 -66.41
N ASN A 228 -5.86 39.64 -66.46
CA ASN A 228 -5.54 40.37 -67.68
C ASN A 228 -4.07 40.15 -68.11
N SER A 229 -3.43 39.07 -67.66
CA SER A 229 -2.02 38.81 -67.96
C SER A 229 -1.70 38.63 -69.46
N THR A 230 -2.71 38.40 -70.30
CA THR A 230 -2.62 38.31 -71.77
C THR A 230 -2.92 39.64 -72.47
N GLY A 231 -3.29 40.69 -71.72
CA GLY A 231 -3.56 42.01 -72.25
C GLY A 231 -2.35 42.65 -72.92
N ASN A 232 -2.58 43.69 -73.71
CA ASN A 232 -1.51 44.38 -74.41
C ASN A 232 -0.61 45.14 -73.42
N LEU A 233 0.67 44.76 -73.35
CA LEU A 233 1.69 45.44 -72.53
C LEU A 233 2.84 45.87 -73.45
N PRO A 234 2.89 47.15 -73.85
CA PRO A 234 3.90 47.66 -74.78
C PRO A 234 5.32 47.46 -74.27
N THR A 235 6.14 46.81 -75.08
CA THR A 235 7.56 46.50 -74.76
C THR A 235 8.47 47.72 -74.81
N THR A 236 7.97 48.84 -75.33
CA THR A 236 8.71 50.09 -75.51
C THR A 236 8.74 50.95 -74.24
N SER A 237 7.84 50.73 -73.29
CA SER A 237 7.78 51.52 -72.05
C SER A 237 9.03 51.31 -71.17
N THR A 238 9.43 52.37 -70.48
CA THR A 238 10.55 52.41 -69.54
C THR A 238 10.32 51.43 -68.40
N PHE A 239 9.09 51.34 -67.88
CA PHE A 239 8.73 50.36 -66.85
C PHE A 239 8.95 48.93 -67.34
N TYR A 240 8.46 48.59 -68.54
CA TYR A 240 8.61 47.25 -69.11
C TYR A 240 10.09 46.86 -69.24
N LYS A 241 10.92 47.73 -69.81
CA LYS A 241 12.35 47.46 -70.00
C LYS A 241 13.09 47.27 -68.69
N ASN A 242 12.78 48.10 -67.69
CA ASN A 242 13.52 48.12 -66.42
C ASN A 242 13.09 47.00 -65.47
N TYR A 243 11.81 46.63 -65.49
CA TYR A 243 11.23 45.77 -64.45
C TYR A 243 10.58 44.49 -64.96
N VAL A 244 10.16 44.42 -66.23
CA VAL A 244 9.41 43.28 -66.77
C VAL A 244 10.29 42.40 -67.68
N SER A 245 10.99 43.01 -68.63
CA SER A 245 11.80 42.32 -69.65
C SER A 245 12.86 41.42 -69.03
N GLY A 246 12.75 40.11 -69.25
CA GLY A 246 13.66 39.09 -68.72
C GLY A 246 13.63 38.92 -67.19
N LYS A 247 12.71 39.60 -66.49
CA LYS A 247 12.60 39.63 -65.02
C LYS A 247 11.26 39.13 -64.48
N ILE A 248 10.17 39.34 -65.22
CA ILE A 248 8.81 38.94 -64.83
C ILE A 248 8.18 38.12 -65.97
N THR A 249 7.75 36.91 -65.63
CA THR A 249 6.89 36.09 -66.51
C THR A 249 5.44 36.44 -66.23
N ARG A 250 4.73 36.93 -67.26
CA ARG A 250 3.32 37.32 -67.13
C ARG A 250 2.42 36.08 -67.11
N SER A 251 1.57 35.96 -66.09
CA SER A 251 0.57 34.89 -65.98
C SER A 251 -0.52 35.25 -64.96
N ASN A 252 -1.68 34.61 -65.02
CA ASN A 252 -2.74 34.75 -64.01
C ASN A 252 -2.41 33.94 -62.74
N ILE A 253 -1.29 34.27 -62.13
CA ILE A 253 -0.80 33.61 -60.92
C ILE A 253 -1.65 33.96 -59.70
N ILE A 254 -2.28 35.13 -59.66
CA ILE A 254 -3.16 35.56 -58.56
C ILE A 254 -4.38 34.64 -58.44
N ASP A 255 -5.16 34.47 -59.51
CA ASP A 255 -6.36 33.64 -59.43
C ASP A 255 -6.02 32.15 -59.28
N THR A 256 -4.96 31.68 -59.94
CA THR A 256 -4.48 30.29 -59.80
C THR A 256 -4.05 29.99 -58.35
N THR A 257 -3.31 30.92 -57.72
CA THR A 257 -2.88 30.78 -56.31
C THR A 257 -4.07 30.84 -55.35
N LYS A 258 -5.01 31.76 -55.59
CA LYS A 258 -6.25 31.90 -54.83
C LYS A 258 -7.06 30.60 -54.88
N ASP A 259 -7.26 30.02 -56.07
CA ASP A 259 -8.02 28.77 -56.24
C ASP A 259 -7.32 27.60 -55.53
N ALA A 260 -5.99 27.52 -55.61
CA ALA A 260 -5.23 26.52 -54.86
C ALA A 260 -5.38 26.66 -53.33
N GLN A 261 -5.32 27.90 -52.81
CA GLN A 261 -5.52 28.18 -51.39
C GLN A 261 -6.96 27.89 -50.94
N LEU A 262 -7.97 28.18 -51.77
CA LEU A 262 -9.38 27.87 -51.48
C LEU A 262 -9.62 26.35 -51.47
N ASN A 263 -9.06 25.61 -52.42
CA ASN A 263 -9.14 24.15 -52.46
C ASN A 263 -8.48 23.52 -51.22
N ALA A 264 -7.32 24.04 -50.81
CA ALA A 264 -6.67 23.61 -49.57
C ALA A 264 -7.54 23.91 -48.34
N LYS A 265 -8.18 25.08 -48.28
CA LYS A 265 -9.08 25.45 -47.17
C LYS A 265 -10.34 24.60 -47.13
N ALA A 266 -10.92 24.28 -48.28
CA ALA A 266 -12.08 23.41 -48.40
C ALA A 266 -11.76 21.98 -47.95
N ALA A 267 -10.60 21.44 -48.36
CA ALA A 267 -10.13 20.13 -47.93
C ALA A 267 -9.87 20.07 -46.42
N GLU A 268 -9.23 21.10 -45.84
CA GLU A 268 -9.03 21.22 -44.39
C GLU A 268 -10.36 21.22 -43.64
N THR A 269 -11.30 22.07 -44.08
CA THR A 269 -12.62 22.22 -43.44
C THR A 269 -13.44 20.93 -43.53
N LEU A 270 -13.43 20.27 -44.69
CA LEU A 270 -14.09 18.99 -44.91
C LEU A 270 -13.54 17.90 -43.97
N ASN A 271 -12.21 17.77 -43.92
CA ASN A 271 -11.55 16.78 -43.07
C ASN A 271 -11.84 17.01 -41.59
N GLN A 272 -11.89 18.28 -41.15
CA GLN A 272 -12.23 18.62 -39.76
C GLN A 272 -13.67 18.23 -39.43
N LEU A 273 -14.64 18.68 -40.23
CA LEU A 273 -16.06 18.38 -39.99
C LEU A 273 -16.37 16.89 -40.09
N ALA A 274 -15.76 16.18 -41.05
CA ALA A 274 -15.90 14.74 -41.20
C ALA A 274 -15.32 13.98 -40.00
N THR A 275 -14.18 14.43 -39.48
CA THR A 275 -13.55 13.84 -38.30
C THR A 275 -14.41 14.05 -37.05
N ASP A 276 -14.97 15.26 -36.86
CA ASP A 276 -15.81 15.55 -35.70
C ASP A 276 -17.15 14.79 -35.74
N TYR A 277 -17.77 14.70 -36.93
CA TYR A 277 -18.95 13.87 -37.14
C TYR A 277 -18.66 12.38 -36.87
N ALA A 278 -17.57 11.86 -37.42
CA ALA A 278 -17.20 10.46 -37.26
C ALA A 278 -16.87 10.09 -35.80
N LYS A 279 -16.23 10.99 -35.03
CA LYS A 279 -16.02 10.80 -33.59
C LYS A 279 -17.34 10.68 -32.85
N LEU A 280 -18.32 11.55 -33.15
CA LEU A 280 -19.63 11.52 -32.51
C LEU A 280 -20.38 10.21 -32.78
N GLU A 281 -20.42 9.77 -34.04
CA GLU A 281 -21.11 8.54 -34.42
C GLU A 281 -20.40 7.27 -33.91
N ALA A 282 -19.06 7.25 -33.95
CA ALA A 282 -18.27 6.16 -33.39
C ALA A 282 -18.45 6.03 -31.88
N GLN A 283 -18.52 7.15 -31.16
CA GLN A 283 -18.78 7.16 -29.72
C GLN A 283 -20.18 6.61 -29.41
N LYS A 284 -21.22 7.07 -30.11
CA LYS A 284 -22.59 6.55 -29.94
C LYS A 284 -22.68 5.04 -30.19
N ALA A 285 -22.07 4.55 -31.26
CA ALA A 285 -22.07 3.12 -31.59
C ALA A 285 -21.31 2.29 -30.55
N SER A 286 -20.14 2.77 -30.11
CA SER A 286 -19.33 2.14 -29.06
C SER A 286 -20.08 2.05 -27.73
N ASP A 287 -20.77 3.13 -27.33
CA ASP A 287 -21.56 3.17 -26.10
C ASP A 287 -22.76 2.22 -26.15
N ALA A 288 -23.47 2.16 -27.29
CA ALA A 288 -24.58 1.23 -27.50
C ALA A 288 -24.12 -0.24 -27.49
N ALA A 289 -22.98 -0.53 -28.11
CA ALA A 289 -22.36 -1.84 -28.08
C ALA A 289 -21.97 -2.26 -26.65
N LEU A 290 -21.32 -1.36 -25.90
CA LEU A 290 -20.94 -1.62 -24.51
C LEU A 290 -22.16 -1.84 -23.60
N ALA A 291 -23.23 -1.07 -23.79
CA ALA A 291 -24.49 -1.26 -23.06
C ALA A 291 -25.11 -2.64 -23.32
N THR A 292 -25.06 -3.11 -24.57
CA THR A 292 -25.52 -4.44 -24.95
C THR A 292 -24.69 -5.54 -24.30
N VAL A 293 -23.36 -5.40 -24.30
CA VAL A 293 -22.44 -6.32 -23.63
C VAL A 293 -22.75 -6.43 -22.14
N LYS A 294 -22.91 -5.30 -21.45
CA LYS A 294 -23.27 -5.27 -20.02
C LYS A 294 -24.60 -5.98 -19.76
N LYS A 295 -25.63 -5.64 -20.53
CA LYS A 295 -26.97 -6.24 -20.38
C LYS A 295 -26.96 -7.76 -20.57
N ASN A 296 -26.27 -8.25 -21.59
CA ASN A 296 -26.16 -9.69 -21.83
C ASN A 296 -25.38 -10.40 -20.73
N ALA A 297 -24.28 -9.79 -20.25
CA ALA A 297 -23.52 -10.33 -19.12
C ALA A 297 -24.37 -10.41 -17.84
N GLU A 298 -25.22 -9.41 -17.56
CA GLU A 298 -26.15 -9.48 -16.44
C GLU A 298 -27.18 -10.61 -16.57
N ILE A 299 -27.75 -10.81 -17.76
CA ILE A 299 -28.75 -11.87 -18.01
C ILE A 299 -28.11 -13.24 -17.78
N THR A 300 -26.95 -13.49 -18.40
CA THR A 300 -26.20 -14.75 -18.24
C THR A 300 -25.82 -14.99 -16.79
N ALA A 301 -25.32 -13.97 -16.10
CA ALA A 301 -24.95 -14.07 -14.69
C ALA A 301 -26.13 -14.37 -13.78
N LYS A 302 -27.30 -13.71 -13.99
CA LYS A 302 -28.54 -14.00 -13.23
C LYS A 302 -28.99 -15.44 -13.44
N GLN A 303 -28.96 -15.93 -14.68
CA GLN A 303 -29.37 -17.29 -15.02
C GLN A 303 -28.48 -18.33 -14.34
N ILE A 304 -27.16 -18.18 -14.41
CA ILE A 304 -26.20 -19.11 -13.78
C ILE A 304 -26.28 -19.02 -12.24
N ALA A 305 -26.42 -17.82 -11.67
CA ALA A 305 -26.53 -17.66 -10.22
C ALA A 305 -27.85 -18.19 -9.64
N SER A 306 -28.93 -18.24 -10.42
CA SER A 306 -30.23 -18.76 -9.97
C SER A 306 -30.23 -20.26 -9.65
N THR A 307 -29.25 -21.02 -10.16
CA THR A 307 -29.07 -22.45 -9.87
C THR A 307 -27.96 -22.72 -8.84
N ALA A 308 -27.51 -21.67 -8.12
CA ALA A 308 -26.42 -21.75 -7.16
C ALA A 308 -26.67 -22.76 -6.04
N THR A 309 -25.77 -23.73 -5.90
CA THR A 309 -25.77 -24.66 -4.78
C THR A 309 -24.92 -24.13 -3.63
N VAL A 310 -25.50 -23.98 -2.44
CA VAL A 310 -24.79 -23.54 -1.23
C VAL A 310 -23.71 -24.54 -0.81
N SER A 311 -23.87 -25.83 -1.11
CA SER A 311 -22.98 -26.90 -0.65
C SER A 311 -21.55 -26.79 -1.17
N SER A 312 -21.32 -26.24 -2.36
CA SER A 312 -19.99 -26.06 -2.96
C SER A 312 -19.29 -24.77 -2.51
N LEU A 313 -19.98 -23.89 -1.77
CA LEU A 313 -19.36 -22.65 -1.30
C LEU A 313 -18.25 -22.95 -0.32
N ARG A 314 -17.09 -22.37 -0.60
CA ARG A 314 -15.94 -22.47 0.27
C ARG A 314 -15.93 -21.33 1.29
N SER A 315 -16.79 -21.46 2.30
CA SER A 315 -16.98 -20.45 3.36
C SER A 315 -16.47 -20.89 4.72
N LYS A 316 -16.12 -22.18 4.87
CA LYS A 316 -15.37 -22.68 6.02
C LYS A 316 -13.88 -22.43 5.80
N ALA A 317 -13.17 -22.15 6.89
CA ALA A 317 -11.71 -22.12 6.90
C ALA A 317 -11.17 -23.14 7.91
N ASP A 318 -9.99 -23.68 7.65
CA ASP A 318 -9.21 -24.44 8.61
C ASP A 318 -7.75 -23.96 8.50
N VAL A 319 -7.14 -23.64 9.64
CA VAL A 319 -5.75 -23.18 9.70
C VAL A 319 -4.94 -24.16 10.54
N PHE A 320 -3.80 -24.59 10.01
CA PHE A 320 -2.84 -25.43 10.70
C PHE A 320 -1.53 -24.67 10.82
N ILE A 321 -1.05 -24.48 12.03
CA ILE A 321 0.30 -23.99 12.33
C ILE A 321 1.10 -25.17 12.83
N TYR A 322 2.19 -25.53 12.17
CA TYR A 322 2.95 -26.74 12.50
C TYR A 322 4.45 -26.54 12.42
N GLY A 323 5.17 -27.41 13.13
CA GLY A 323 6.62 -27.31 13.25
C GLY A 323 7.05 -25.99 13.86
N LEU A 324 6.35 -25.52 14.89
CA LEU A 324 6.81 -24.37 15.66
C LEU A 324 8.15 -24.71 16.32
N ALA A 325 9.18 -23.90 16.15
CA ALA A 325 10.42 -24.03 16.89
C ALA A 325 11.06 -22.71 17.30
N LEU A 326 11.78 -22.80 18.41
CA LEU A 326 12.62 -21.77 18.99
C LEU A 326 14.06 -22.29 19.08
N SER A 327 15.03 -21.52 18.57
CA SER A 327 16.46 -21.86 18.59
C SER A 327 17.32 -20.61 18.59
N ASN A 328 18.63 -20.80 18.61
CA ASN A 328 19.58 -19.72 18.37
C ASN A 328 19.43 -19.15 16.95
N SER A 329 19.64 -17.85 16.84
CA SER A 329 19.67 -17.10 15.58
C SER A 329 20.73 -17.60 14.60
N LYS A 330 21.81 -18.18 15.13
CA LYS A 330 22.95 -18.70 14.37
C LYS A 330 23.04 -20.21 14.49
N ASP A 331 23.49 -20.85 13.42
CA ASP A 331 23.83 -22.27 13.44
C ASP A 331 25.18 -22.54 14.13
N LYS A 332 25.57 -23.82 14.21
CA LYS A 332 26.83 -24.25 14.81
C LYS A 332 28.09 -23.66 14.16
N ASN A 333 27.97 -23.13 12.94
CA ASN A 333 29.06 -22.49 12.21
C ASN A 333 29.00 -20.95 12.32
N GLY A 334 28.08 -20.42 13.13
CA GLY A 334 27.89 -18.98 13.31
C GLY A 334 27.10 -18.30 12.19
N LYS A 335 26.44 -19.05 11.30
CA LYS A 335 25.70 -18.50 10.16
C LYS A 335 24.23 -18.26 10.49
N SER A 336 23.73 -17.09 10.11
CA SER A 336 22.31 -16.75 10.15
C SER A 336 21.63 -17.09 8.82
N SER A 337 20.34 -17.41 8.86
CA SER A 337 19.55 -17.63 7.63
C SER A 337 18.08 -17.40 7.90
N LEU A 338 17.38 -16.75 6.98
CA LEU A 338 15.92 -16.67 7.02
C LEU A 338 15.24 -17.81 6.24
N ALA A 339 16.00 -18.65 5.55
CA ALA A 339 15.49 -19.83 4.83
C ALA A 339 15.33 -21.06 5.72
N THR A 340 16.07 -21.10 6.83
CA THR A 340 16.00 -22.22 7.78
C THR A 340 15.09 -21.88 8.94
N ARG A 341 14.11 -22.75 9.17
CA ARG A 341 13.16 -22.64 10.28
C ARG A 341 13.85 -22.77 11.66
N TYR A 342 14.92 -23.55 11.75
CA TYR A 342 15.55 -23.97 13.01
C TYR A 342 17.05 -24.25 12.80
N THR A 343 17.90 -24.00 13.81
CA THR A 343 19.38 -24.12 13.73
C THR A 343 19.96 -25.25 14.57
N ASP A 344 19.14 -25.94 15.36
CA ASP A 344 19.55 -26.96 16.34
C ASP A 344 20.53 -26.51 17.43
N GLN A 345 20.81 -25.21 17.50
CA GLN A 345 21.58 -24.58 18.58
C GLN A 345 20.63 -23.97 19.59
N GLY A 346 20.94 -24.12 20.89
CA GLY A 346 20.23 -23.42 21.94
C GLY A 346 20.70 -21.98 22.10
N PHE A 347 19.85 -21.15 22.69
CA PHE A 347 20.16 -19.77 23.02
C PHE A 347 20.06 -19.54 24.52
N ASN A 348 20.78 -18.53 25.00
CA ASN A 348 20.69 -18.08 26.38
C ASN A 348 19.74 -16.89 26.45
N TRP A 349 18.90 -16.85 27.48
CA TRP A 349 17.95 -15.77 27.69
C TRP A 349 17.89 -15.35 29.16
N GLY A 350 18.32 -14.11 29.41
CA GLY A 350 18.48 -13.58 30.75
C GLY A 350 19.82 -13.96 31.36
N THR A 351 20.13 -13.33 32.48
CA THR A 351 21.29 -13.62 33.33
C THR A 351 20.87 -13.59 34.79
N ALA A 352 21.73 -14.00 35.72
CA ALA A 352 21.43 -13.89 37.15
C ALA A 352 21.12 -12.44 37.58
N GLU A 353 21.81 -11.45 36.99
CA GLU A 353 21.59 -10.01 37.26
C GLU A 353 20.39 -9.43 36.51
N ASN A 354 19.93 -10.09 35.43
CA ASN A 354 18.81 -9.64 34.62
C ASN A 354 17.96 -10.83 34.15
N PRO A 355 17.27 -11.52 35.08
CA PRO A 355 16.52 -12.74 34.79
C PRO A 355 15.12 -12.42 34.27
N TRP A 356 14.38 -13.47 33.90
CA TRP A 356 12.92 -13.40 33.88
C TRP A 356 12.39 -13.33 35.30
N LEU A 357 11.34 -12.53 35.52
CA LEU A 357 10.71 -12.41 36.84
C LEU A 357 9.21 -12.76 36.76
N PHE A 358 8.78 -13.60 37.70
CA PHE A 358 7.38 -13.92 37.96
C PHE A 358 7.11 -13.53 39.40
N HIS A 359 6.38 -12.45 39.64
CA HIS A 359 6.24 -11.92 41.00
C HIS A 359 4.89 -11.25 41.22
N ALA A 360 4.51 -11.13 42.49
CA ALA A 360 3.41 -10.26 42.89
C ALA A 360 3.93 -8.83 43.17
N GLY A 361 3.07 -7.84 42.98
CA GLY A 361 3.35 -6.45 43.31
C GLY A 361 2.06 -5.67 43.56
N ASN A 362 2.20 -4.38 43.89
CA ASN A 362 1.05 -3.49 44.00
C ASN A 362 1.38 -2.08 43.49
N GLN A 363 0.35 -1.34 43.09
CA GLN A 363 0.50 0.03 42.62
C GLN A 363 -0.75 0.86 42.97
N ASP A 364 -0.54 2.07 43.47
CA ASP A 364 -1.61 3.05 43.63
C ASP A 364 -2.06 3.59 42.27
N VAL A 365 -3.36 3.49 42.00
CA VAL A 365 -3.96 3.88 40.73
C VAL A 365 -5.27 4.61 40.94
N GLU A 366 -5.67 5.41 39.96
CA GLU A 366 -7.00 6.00 39.85
C GLU A 366 -7.61 5.48 38.55
N GLN A 367 -8.76 4.79 38.62
CA GLN A 367 -9.38 4.14 37.45
C GLN A 367 -10.81 4.62 37.22
N PHE A 368 -11.18 4.77 35.95
CA PHE A 368 -12.56 5.00 35.45
C PHE A 368 -13.24 6.33 35.80
N ALA A 369 -13.07 6.86 37.01
CA ALA A 369 -13.75 8.05 37.50
C ALA A 369 -12.87 8.85 38.46
N LYS A 370 -13.17 10.15 38.60
CA LYS A 370 -12.48 11.04 39.53
C LYS A 370 -12.61 10.52 40.97
N ASP A 371 -11.49 10.56 41.68
CA ASP A 371 -11.33 10.13 43.08
C ASP A 371 -11.55 8.63 43.34
N ASN A 372 -11.70 7.81 42.29
CA ASN A 372 -11.74 6.36 42.40
C ASN A 372 -10.32 5.77 42.52
N LYS A 373 -9.70 6.02 43.66
CA LYS A 373 -8.31 5.67 43.97
C LYS A 373 -8.25 4.38 44.76
N GLY A 374 -7.24 3.56 44.48
CA GLY A 374 -6.97 2.35 45.26
C GLY A 374 -5.61 1.76 44.96
N ASN A 375 -5.12 0.96 45.90
CA ASN A 375 -3.92 0.16 45.72
C ASN A 375 -4.32 -1.16 45.03
N VAL A 376 -3.85 -1.36 43.80
CA VAL A 376 -4.15 -2.54 42.99
C VAL A 376 -2.99 -3.51 43.07
N GLY A 377 -3.23 -4.67 43.66
CA GLY A 377 -2.33 -5.81 43.59
C GLY A 377 -2.34 -6.45 42.20
N TYR A 378 -1.17 -6.89 41.73
CA TYR A 378 -1.01 -7.53 40.43
C TYR A 378 -0.06 -8.71 40.49
N LEU A 379 -0.21 -9.63 39.55
CA LEU A 379 0.77 -10.64 39.19
C LEU A 379 1.48 -10.19 37.92
N ALA A 380 2.81 -10.20 37.92
CA ALA A 380 3.63 -9.77 36.80
C ALA A 380 4.47 -10.91 36.25
N ILE A 381 4.57 -10.94 34.91
CA ILE A 381 5.57 -11.68 34.16
C ILE A 381 6.42 -10.66 33.43
N GLU A 382 7.72 -10.67 33.69
CA GLU A 382 8.66 -9.72 33.15
C GLU A 382 9.80 -10.44 32.43
N ALA A 383 10.05 -10.04 31.19
CA ALA A 383 11.26 -10.43 30.47
C ALA A 383 12.48 -9.66 31.03
N PRO A 384 13.71 -10.16 30.81
CA PRO A 384 14.93 -9.43 31.12
C PRO A 384 14.85 -7.99 30.61
N LEU A 385 15.31 -7.04 31.42
CA LEU A 385 15.36 -5.63 31.08
C LEU A 385 16.14 -5.37 29.78
N LYS A 386 15.66 -4.43 28.96
CA LYS A 386 16.37 -3.98 27.76
C LYS A 386 17.39 -2.92 28.14
N LYS A 387 18.65 -3.07 27.71
CA LYS A 387 19.70 -2.06 27.91
C LYS A 387 19.41 -0.79 27.12
N ILE A 388 19.87 0.35 27.64
CA ILE A 388 19.83 1.64 26.92
C ILE A 388 20.80 1.61 25.74
N ALA A 389 22.02 1.12 25.99
CA ALA A 389 22.99 0.88 24.93
C ALA A 389 22.55 -0.31 24.06
N ALA A 390 22.71 -0.18 22.74
CA ALA A 390 22.40 -1.23 21.79
C ALA A 390 23.17 -2.53 22.08
N ASP A 391 22.47 -3.65 22.17
CA ASP A 391 23.02 -4.97 22.52
C ASP A 391 22.46 -6.06 21.60
N ASP A 392 23.03 -6.11 20.38
CA ASP A 392 22.68 -7.11 19.38
C ASP A 392 23.01 -8.56 19.82
N ALA A 393 23.83 -8.77 20.85
CA ALA A 393 24.08 -10.11 21.38
C ALA A 393 22.83 -10.70 22.07
N SER A 394 21.92 -9.83 22.53
CA SER A 394 20.62 -10.23 23.08
C SER A 394 19.55 -10.53 22.03
N ASN A 395 19.83 -10.22 20.76
CA ASN A 395 18.98 -10.47 19.59
C ASN A 395 19.34 -11.84 19.01
N ASN A 396 19.17 -12.90 19.81
CA ASN A 396 19.73 -14.23 19.54
C ASN A 396 18.67 -15.32 19.30
N ILE A 397 17.38 -14.95 19.22
CA ILE A 397 16.29 -15.92 19.14
C ILE A 397 15.83 -16.08 17.69
N LYS A 398 15.68 -17.33 17.27
CA LYS A 398 15.02 -17.71 16.02
C LYS A 398 13.69 -18.38 16.34
N LEU A 399 12.61 -17.86 15.77
CA LEU A 399 11.30 -18.48 15.73
C LEU A 399 11.03 -18.93 14.30
N GLY A 400 10.66 -20.18 14.10
CA GLY A 400 10.26 -20.68 12.78
C GLY A 400 9.05 -21.59 12.86
N LEU A 401 8.15 -21.46 11.89
CA LEU A 401 6.95 -22.29 11.75
C LEU A 401 6.54 -22.45 10.30
N TRP A 402 5.68 -23.44 10.05
CA TRP A 402 4.91 -23.57 8.83
C TRP A 402 3.43 -23.31 9.12
N MET A 403 2.71 -22.84 8.10
CA MET A 403 1.28 -22.62 8.21
C MET A 403 0.56 -22.99 6.92
N ASP A 404 -0.51 -23.78 7.04
CA ASP A 404 -1.44 -24.11 5.96
C ASP A 404 -2.82 -23.52 6.28
N VAL A 405 -3.34 -22.68 5.39
CA VAL A 405 -4.67 -22.08 5.48
C VAL A 405 -5.53 -22.64 4.35
N PHE A 406 -6.62 -23.33 4.69
CA PHE A 406 -7.53 -23.95 3.74
C PHE A 406 -8.85 -23.19 3.63
N SER A 407 -9.32 -23.03 2.40
CA SER A 407 -10.71 -22.67 2.12
C SER A 407 -11.50 -23.94 1.82
N ARG A 408 -12.48 -24.29 2.68
CA ARG A 408 -13.22 -25.55 2.63
C ARG A 408 -14.68 -25.33 2.26
N SER A 409 -15.25 -26.26 1.50
CA SER A 409 -16.66 -26.25 1.13
C SER A 409 -17.57 -26.41 2.35
N LEU A 410 -18.81 -25.90 2.28
CA LEU A 410 -19.78 -26.03 3.36
C LEU A 410 -20.17 -27.49 3.63
N ASN A 411 -20.20 -28.34 2.60
CA ASN A 411 -20.45 -29.77 2.74
C ASN A 411 -19.22 -30.58 3.17
N SER A 412 -18.08 -29.93 3.42
CA SER A 412 -16.90 -30.63 3.93
C SER A 412 -17.15 -31.25 5.31
N SER A 413 -16.59 -32.44 5.52
CA SER A 413 -16.77 -33.24 6.73
C SER A 413 -16.41 -32.45 7.99
N ASN A 414 -17.25 -32.54 9.01
CA ASN A 414 -16.95 -32.08 10.37
C ASN A 414 -16.30 -33.18 11.23
N VAL A 415 -16.18 -34.40 10.70
CA VAL A 415 -15.55 -35.52 11.39
C VAL A 415 -14.04 -35.30 11.42
N VAL A 416 -13.47 -35.44 12.62
CA VAL A 416 -12.04 -35.33 12.88
C VAL A 416 -11.48 -36.72 13.13
N ASP A 417 -10.32 -37.00 12.55
CA ASP A 417 -9.56 -38.20 12.85
C ASP A 417 -9.04 -38.08 14.30
N PRO A 418 -9.38 -39.02 15.21
CA PRO A 418 -8.97 -38.93 16.61
C PRO A 418 -7.45 -39.12 16.82
N ILE A 419 -6.75 -39.72 15.86
CA ILE A 419 -5.32 -40.00 15.89
C ILE A 419 -4.50 -38.82 15.37
N THR A 420 -5.02 -38.09 14.38
CA THR A 420 -4.30 -36.95 13.79
C THR A 420 -4.82 -35.61 14.27
N GLY A 421 -6.10 -35.48 14.64
CA GLY A 421 -6.74 -34.20 15.00
C GLY A 421 -7.15 -33.35 13.80
N ALA A 422 -6.88 -33.81 12.58
CA ALA A 422 -7.28 -33.17 11.32
C ALA A 422 -8.64 -33.71 10.80
N PRO A 423 -9.35 -32.99 9.93
CA PRO A 423 -10.53 -33.51 9.25
C PRO A 423 -10.23 -34.79 8.47
N THR A 424 -11.16 -35.74 8.48
CA THR A 424 -11.02 -36.99 7.70
C THR A 424 -11.09 -36.75 6.18
N SER A 425 -11.65 -35.63 5.74
CA SER A 425 -11.73 -35.23 4.32
C SER A 425 -11.99 -33.73 4.13
N GLY A 426 -11.86 -33.26 2.89
CA GLY A 426 -12.24 -31.90 2.50
C GLY A 426 -11.19 -30.83 2.77
N LEU A 427 -9.92 -31.21 2.91
CA LEU A 427 -8.78 -30.31 2.71
C LEU A 427 -8.23 -30.57 1.32
N ASP A 428 -8.00 -29.50 0.56
CA ASP A 428 -7.69 -29.55 -0.86
C ASP A 428 -6.48 -28.66 -1.14
N LYS A 429 -5.47 -29.21 -1.82
CA LYS A 429 -4.21 -28.51 -2.12
C LYS A 429 -4.45 -27.29 -3.00
N ASP A 430 -5.41 -27.35 -3.92
CA ASP A 430 -5.71 -26.26 -4.86
C ASP A 430 -6.34 -25.04 -4.17
N TYR A 431 -6.78 -25.18 -2.93
CA TYR A 431 -7.45 -24.14 -2.15
C TYR A 431 -6.76 -23.94 -0.79
N ARG A 432 -5.43 -24.10 -0.80
CA ARG A 432 -4.54 -23.95 0.33
C ARG A 432 -3.59 -22.79 0.06
N LEU A 433 -3.45 -21.90 1.03
CA LEU A 433 -2.27 -21.04 1.15
C LEU A 433 -1.31 -21.69 2.14
N ARG A 434 -0.12 -22.05 1.67
CA ARG A 434 0.94 -22.62 2.49
C ARG A 434 2.08 -21.62 2.64
N THR A 435 2.61 -21.50 3.84
CA THR A 435 3.68 -20.55 4.16
C THR A 435 4.72 -21.15 5.10
N GLN A 436 5.96 -20.70 4.94
CA GLN A 436 7.00 -20.77 5.97
C GLN A 436 7.18 -19.37 6.54
N ILE A 437 7.17 -19.26 7.86
CA ILE A 437 7.43 -18.01 8.57
C ILE A 437 8.65 -18.22 9.44
N VAL A 438 9.69 -17.42 9.21
CA VAL A 438 10.93 -17.43 10.00
C VAL A 438 11.19 -16.03 10.49
N ALA A 439 11.35 -15.86 11.80
CA ALA A 439 11.80 -14.64 12.44
C ALA A 439 13.14 -14.91 13.10
N ASN A 440 14.16 -14.15 12.74
CA ASN A 440 15.53 -14.35 13.19
C ASN A 440 16.08 -13.08 13.86
N GLY A 441 16.88 -13.30 14.91
CA GLY A 441 17.45 -12.23 15.72
C GLY A 441 16.45 -11.61 16.69
N LEU A 442 15.38 -12.32 17.08
CA LEU A 442 14.36 -11.79 17.98
C LEU A 442 14.92 -11.53 19.38
N SER A 443 14.40 -10.47 20.01
CA SER A 443 14.54 -10.16 21.43
C SER A 443 13.21 -9.60 21.95
N PHE A 444 12.79 -10.13 23.10
CA PHE A 444 11.62 -9.64 23.83
C PHE A 444 12.01 -8.91 25.12
N ASN A 445 13.28 -8.57 25.28
CA ASN A 445 13.78 -7.89 26.48
C ASN A 445 13.04 -6.56 26.69
N GLY A 446 12.67 -6.28 27.94
CA GLY A 446 11.85 -5.16 28.35
C GLY A 446 10.33 -5.39 28.22
N SER A 447 9.89 -6.57 27.77
CA SER A 447 8.46 -6.91 27.78
C SER A 447 7.95 -7.18 29.20
N GLN A 448 6.67 -6.88 29.43
CA GLN A 448 5.97 -7.11 30.68
C GLN A 448 4.49 -7.39 30.45
N VAL A 449 3.92 -8.29 31.25
CA VAL A 449 2.47 -8.45 31.41
C VAL A 449 2.13 -8.37 32.89
N ARG A 450 1.18 -7.51 33.25
CA ARG A 450 0.57 -7.47 34.59
C ARG A 450 -0.88 -7.89 34.49
N ILE A 451 -1.30 -8.76 35.39
CA ILE A 451 -2.66 -9.24 35.53
C ILE A 451 -3.17 -8.83 36.91
N PHE A 452 -4.33 -8.20 36.97
CA PHE A 452 -4.89 -7.65 38.19
C PHE A 452 -6.41 -7.61 38.16
N GLN A 453 -7.02 -7.34 39.31
CA GLN A 453 -8.44 -7.02 39.39
C GLN A 453 -8.62 -5.50 39.31
N THR A 454 -9.51 -5.01 38.46
CA THR A 454 -9.80 -3.58 38.35
C THR A 454 -10.49 -3.04 39.61
N LEU A 455 -10.44 -1.72 39.82
CA LEU A 455 -11.17 -1.05 40.89
C LEU A 455 -12.68 -1.13 40.67
N LYS A 456 -13.43 -0.85 41.74
CA LYS A 456 -14.89 -0.74 41.69
C LYS A 456 -15.32 0.31 40.66
N SER A 457 -16.38 0.05 39.91
CA SER A 457 -16.89 0.96 38.88
C SER A 457 -18.42 0.92 38.82
N THR A 458 -19.03 2.03 38.41
CA THR A 458 -20.47 2.07 38.09
C THR A 458 -20.76 1.43 36.73
N ASN A 459 -19.76 1.31 35.86
CA ASN A 459 -19.86 0.49 34.66
C ASN A 459 -19.68 -0.98 35.04
N THR A 460 -20.74 -1.76 34.89
CA THR A 460 -20.76 -3.19 35.23
C THR A 460 -19.71 -4.00 34.48
N ASN A 461 -19.33 -3.59 33.27
CA ASN A 461 -18.31 -4.28 32.49
C ASN A 461 -16.89 -4.05 33.06
N TYR A 462 -16.69 -2.97 33.81
CA TYR A 462 -15.37 -2.55 34.33
C TYR A 462 -15.21 -2.86 35.82
N ASN A 463 -16.31 -3.16 36.51
CA ASN A 463 -16.35 -3.29 37.96
C ASN A 463 -15.68 -4.58 38.42
N GLN A 464 -14.52 -4.47 39.08
CA GLN A 464 -13.85 -5.62 39.71
C GLN A 464 -13.60 -6.78 38.75
N THR A 465 -13.30 -6.46 37.48
CA THR A 465 -13.09 -7.42 36.41
C THR A 465 -11.61 -7.79 36.26
N LEU A 466 -11.32 -8.82 35.47
CA LEU A 466 -9.95 -9.18 35.12
C LEU A 466 -9.34 -8.11 34.21
N GLY A 467 -8.36 -7.40 34.73
CA GLY A 467 -7.56 -6.39 34.06
C GLY A 467 -6.17 -6.92 33.66
N LEU A 468 -5.68 -6.42 32.54
CA LEU A 468 -4.36 -6.68 32.00
C LEU A 468 -3.74 -5.35 31.57
N ALA A 469 -2.44 -5.21 31.85
CA ALA A 469 -1.59 -4.16 31.30
C ALA A 469 -0.36 -4.85 30.71
N SER A 470 -0.11 -4.67 29.42
CA SER A 470 1.07 -5.28 28.79
C SER A 470 1.85 -4.33 27.91
N LEU A 471 3.15 -4.55 27.94
CA LEU A 471 4.13 -4.05 27.00
C LEU A 471 4.80 -5.27 26.37
N ILE A 472 4.58 -5.47 25.06
CA ILE A 472 5.14 -6.60 24.32
C ILE A 472 6.11 -6.05 23.29
N ARG A 473 7.37 -6.49 23.37
CA ARG A 473 8.44 -6.09 22.45
C ARG A 473 8.82 -7.29 21.60
N ILE A 474 8.83 -7.10 20.29
CA ILE A 474 9.24 -8.07 19.28
C ILE A 474 10.24 -7.32 18.40
N ASN A 475 11.47 -7.23 18.89
CA ASN A 475 12.54 -6.48 18.24
C ASN A 475 13.56 -7.43 17.64
N THR A 476 14.19 -7.02 16.54
CA THR A 476 15.20 -7.84 15.84
C THR A 476 16.56 -7.16 15.70
N ASN A 477 16.63 -5.86 15.95
CA ASN A 477 17.83 -5.09 15.69
C ASN A 477 17.83 -3.82 16.53
N ASP A 478 18.86 -3.63 17.36
CA ASP A 478 18.96 -2.44 18.20
C ASP A 478 19.58 -1.26 17.47
N ARG A 479 20.24 -1.53 16.33
CA ARG A 479 20.94 -0.56 15.48
C ARG A 479 20.26 -0.45 14.12
N ALA A 480 18.99 -0.08 14.14
CA ALA A 480 18.20 0.07 12.92
C ALA A 480 18.74 1.19 12.01
N GLU A 481 19.41 2.19 12.58
CA GLU A 481 19.88 3.39 11.88
C GLU A 481 21.02 3.14 10.90
N SER A 482 21.78 2.05 11.12
CA SER A 482 22.92 1.64 10.30
C SER A 482 22.60 0.51 9.33
N LEU A 483 21.39 -0.03 9.36
CA LEU A 483 20.97 -1.13 8.48
C LEU A 483 21.04 -0.69 7.01
N SER A 484 21.63 -1.53 6.17
CA SER A 484 21.78 -1.28 4.73
C SER A 484 21.42 -2.52 3.92
N ILE A 485 20.84 -2.34 2.73
CA ILE A 485 20.59 -3.45 1.78
C ILE A 485 21.89 -4.20 1.41
N ASN A 486 23.04 -3.56 1.58
CA ASN A 486 24.35 -4.10 1.26
C ASN A 486 25.00 -4.86 2.43
N ASP A 487 24.33 -4.96 3.59
CA ASP A 487 24.86 -5.68 4.74
C ASP A 487 25.01 -7.18 4.42
N GLY A 488 26.20 -7.73 4.71
CA GLY A 488 26.52 -9.13 4.41
C GLY A 488 25.75 -10.18 5.23
N ASP A 489 25.07 -9.77 6.30
CA ASP A 489 24.30 -10.65 7.21
C ASP A 489 22.93 -10.05 7.57
N LEU A 490 22.16 -9.64 6.57
CA LEU A 490 20.78 -9.17 6.75
C LEU A 490 19.86 -10.23 7.39
N ASP A 491 20.13 -11.51 7.10
CA ASP A 491 19.35 -12.64 7.59
C ASP A 491 19.49 -12.86 9.11
N ALA A 492 20.45 -12.22 9.78
CA ALA A 492 20.55 -12.22 11.24
C ALA A 492 19.42 -11.48 11.94
N ARG A 493 18.76 -10.53 11.25
CA ARG A 493 17.86 -9.54 11.86
C ARG A 493 16.64 -9.27 10.99
N GLY A 494 15.74 -10.24 10.91
CA GLY A 494 14.61 -10.10 10.01
C GLY A 494 13.53 -11.15 10.18
N MET A 495 12.47 -10.98 9.42
CA MET A 495 11.39 -11.94 9.27
C MET A 495 11.23 -12.26 7.79
N ARG A 496 10.98 -13.52 7.48
CA ARG A 496 10.68 -13.99 6.13
C ARG A 496 9.36 -14.75 6.14
N ILE A 497 8.53 -14.45 5.15
CA ILE A 497 7.33 -15.21 4.80
C ILE A 497 7.50 -15.71 3.37
N SER A 498 7.58 -17.04 3.21
CA SER A 498 7.78 -17.70 1.91
C SER A 498 6.59 -18.58 1.59
N THR A 499 6.26 -18.71 0.31
CA THR A 499 5.16 -19.55 -0.19
C THR A 499 5.63 -20.61 -1.18
N ALA A 500 6.77 -20.41 -1.82
CA ALA A 500 7.30 -21.34 -2.81
C ALA A 500 8.00 -22.52 -2.14
N ALA A 501 7.58 -23.74 -2.47
CA ALA A 501 8.37 -24.93 -2.22
C ALA A 501 9.67 -24.88 -3.05
N ARG A 502 10.72 -25.55 -2.57
CA ARG A 502 12.00 -25.63 -3.30
C ARG A 502 11.87 -26.37 -4.63
N SER A 503 10.98 -27.36 -4.67
CA SER A 503 10.58 -28.11 -5.84
C SER A 503 9.16 -28.66 -5.65
N GLU A 504 8.53 -29.16 -6.72
CA GLU A 504 7.21 -29.81 -6.62
C GLU A 504 7.21 -31.01 -5.66
N LEU A 505 8.34 -31.73 -5.57
CA LEU A 505 8.51 -32.87 -4.66
C LEU A 505 8.68 -32.43 -3.18
N ASP A 506 9.10 -31.20 -2.95
CA ASP A 506 9.33 -30.63 -1.62
C ASP A 506 8.06 -30.00 -1.01
N ASP A 507 6.94 -29.93 -1.74
CA ASP A 507 5.66 -29.44 -1.22
C ASP A 507 4.86 -30.50 -0.44
N GLY A 508 5.45 -31.65 -0.15
CA GLY A 508 4.80 -32.73 0.59
C GLY A 508 3.76 -33.52 -0.22
N THR A 509 3.45 -34.74 0.25
CA THR A 509 2.61 -35.71 -0.48
C THR A 509 1.12 -35.58 -0.19
N ALA A 510 0.74 -34.90 0.89
CA ALA A 510 -0.65 -34.60 1.23
C ALA A 510 -0.96 -33.10 1.24
N ALA A 511 -2.25 -32.79 1.33
CA ALA A 511 -2.75 -31.43 1.50
C ALA A 511 -2.08 -30.75 2.70
N THR A 512 -1.88 -31.46 3.82
CA THR A 512 -1.09 -31.01 4.96
C THR A 512 -0.48 -32.21 5.69
N PRO A 513 0.76 -32.10 6.24
CA PRO A 513 1.35 -33.14 7.09
C PRO A 513 0.46 -33.53 8.28
N ALA A 514 -0.42 -32.63 8.72
CA ALA A 514 -1.38 -32.89 9.79
C ALA A 514 -2.44 -33.96 9.45
N MET A 515 -2.70 -34.25 8.16
CA MET A 515 -3.73 -35.22 7.75
C MET A 515 -3.23 -36.66 7.74
N ASP A 516 -2.08 -36.87 7.11
CA ASP A 516 -1.61 -38.20 6.73
C ASP A 516 -0.27 -38.54 7.36
N ARG A 517 0.23 -37.67 8.26
CA ARG A 517 1.52 -37.88 8.90
C ARG A 517 2.67 -37.92 7.87
N SER A 518 2.55 -37.22 6.75
CA SER A 518 3.66 -37.03 5.79
C SER A 518 4.73 -36.08 6.31
N ALA A 519 5.85 -35.99 5.58
CA ALA A 519 6.93 -35.07 5.86
C ALA A 519 6.50 -33.61 5.67
N ALA A 520 7.05 -32.71 6.49
CA ALA A 520 6.90 -31.27 6.32
C ALA A 520 7.53 -30.78 5.01
N PRO A 521 6.97 -29.71 4.40
CA PRO A 521 7.48 -29.14 3.16
C PRO A 521 8.84 -28.45 3.34
N ILE A 522 9.63 -28.39 2.26
CA ILE A 522 10.84 -27.57 2.17
C ILE A 522 10.58 -26.39 1.23
N PHE A 523 10.89 -25.19 1.71
CA PHE A 523 10.70 -23.95 0.98
C PHE A 523 11.95 -23.57 0.20
N HIS A 524 11.75 -22.77 -0.85
CA HIS A 524 12.82 -22.22 -1.66
C HIS A 524 13.83 -21.47 -0.77
N GLU A 525 15.10 -21.40 -1.14
CA GLU A 525 16.10 -20.77 -0.26
C GLU A 525 16.01 -19.24 -0.25
N THR A 526 15.51 -18.64 -1.33
CA THR A 526 15.51 -17.19 -1.54
C THR A 526 14.12 -16.54 -1.58
N GLU A 527 13.05 -17.25 -1.94
CA GLU A 527 11.75 -16.63 -2.28
C GLU A 527 11.03 -16.07 -1.05
N GLY A 528 10.38 -14.93 -1.20
CA GLY A 528 9.36 -14.49 -0.26
C GLY A 528 9.42 -13.02 0.07
N LEU A 529 8.59 -12.65 1.04
CA LEU A 529 8.58 -11.34 1.67
C LEU A 529 9.56 -11.33 2.84
N TYR A 530 10.53 -10.44 2.78
CA TYR A 530 11.49 -10.17 3.84
C TYR A 530 11.13 -8.84 4.49
N LEU A 531 11.06 -8.85 5.81
CA LEU A 531 10.98 -7.67 6.65
C LEU A 531 12.29 -7.64 7.43
N TYR A 532 13.22 -6.78 7.03
CA TYR A 532 14.49 -6.60 7.74
C TYR A 532 14.33 -5.60 8.88
N SER A 533 15.00 -5.87 10.01
CA SER A 533 14.96 -5.07 11.22
C SER A 533 13.54 -4.72 11.73
N PRO A 534 12.55 -5.63 11.73
CA PRO A 534 11.26 -5.35 12.36
C PRO A 534 11.45 -5.18 13.87
N ASN A 535 11.03 -4.01 14.36
CA ASN A 535 11.03 -3.61 15.75
C ASN A 535 9.62 -3.17 16.13
N ILE A 536 8.89 -4.06 16.80
CA ILE A 536 7.47 -3.91 17.12
C ILE A 536 7.34 -3.81 18.63
N ASN A 537 6.87 -2.68 19.13
CA ASN A 537 6.72 -2.42 20.56
C ASN A 537 5.26 -2.05 20.83
N LEU A 538 4.48 -2.98 21.37
CA LEU A 538 3.04 -2.86 21.56
C LEU A 538 2.72 -2.61 23.03
N VAL A 539 2.05 -1.50 23.30
CA VAL A 539 1.46 -1.18 24.60
C VAL A 539 -0.04 -1.47 24.53
N LEU A 540 -0.49 -2.50 25.25
CA LEU A 540 -1.89 -2.88 25.35
C LEU A 540 -2.41 -2.55 26.75
N GLY A 541 -2.95 -1.34 26.86
CA GLY A 541 -3.43 -0.80 28.13
C GLY A 541 -2.31 -0.53 29.13
N ASN A 542 -2.69 0.02 30.28
CA ASN A 542 -1.82 0.24 31.43
C ASN A 542 -2.66 0.15 32.70
N MET A 543 -2.04 0.35 33.87
CA MET A 543 -2.73 0.26 35.16
C MET A 543 -3.83 1.33 35.35
N TYR A 544 -3.81 2.43 34.58
CA TYR A 544 -4.83 3.50 34.60
C TYR A 544 -5.90 3.32 33.49
N GLN A 545 -5.56 2.57 32.44
CA GLN A 545 -6.42 2.20 31.32
C GLN A 545 -6.26 0.71 31.02
N PRO A 546 -6.86 -0.17 31.84
CA PRO A 546 -6.69 -1.60 31.68
C PRO A 546 -7.28 -2.12 30.36
N PHE A 547 -6.65 -3.15 29.80
CA PHE A 547 -7.35 -4.12 28.96
C PHE A 547 -8.15 -5.05 29.86
N ILE A 548 -9.44 -5.24 29.57
CA ILE A 548 -10.34 -6.03 30.39
C ILE A 548 -10.94 -7.19 29.61
N VAL A 549 -11.19 -8.29 30.33
CA VAL A 549 -12.05 -9.37 29.86
C VAL A 549 -13.34 -9.30 30.66
N GLY A 550 -14.46 -9.08 29.97
CA GLY A 550 -15.76 -8.89 30.59
C GLY A 550 -16.86 -9.68 29.88
N SER A 551 -18.10 -9.46 30.31
CA SER A 551 -19.28 -10.02 29.65
C SER A 551 -20.37 -8.97 29.48
N GLU A 552 -21.11 -9.04 28.37
CA GLU A 552 -22.30 -8.22 28.10
C GLU A 552 -23.40 -9.13 27.57
N GLY A 553 -24.36 -9.46 28.44
CA GLY A 553 -25.32 -10.52 28.19
C GLY A 553 -24.61 -11.89 28.16
N ARG A 554 -24.72 -12.60 27.04
CA ARG A 554 -24.02 -13.89 26.81
C ARG A 554 -22.68 -13.74 26.10
N ASN A 555 -22.32 -12.53 25.68
CA ASN A 555 -21.13 -12.29 24.89
C ASN A 555 -19.92 -12.02 25.77
N ILE A 556 -18.75 -12.48 25.34
CA ILE A 556 -17.47 -12.10 25.91
C ILE A 556 -17.04 -10.77 25.29
N ILE A 557 -16.51 -9.87 26.12
CA ILE A 557 -15.90 -8.62 25.70
C ILE A 557 -14.41 -8.66 26.00
N LEU A 558 -13.62 -8.24 25.01
CA LEU A 558 -12.23 -7.87 25.15
C LEU A 558 -12.12 -6.37 24.89
N GLU A 559 -11.71 -5.59 25.88
CA GLU A 559 -11.78 -4.13 25.78
C GLU A 559 -10.55 -3.44 26.37
N VAL A 560 -9.84 -2.62 25.60
CA VAL A 560 -8.99 -1.58 26.18
C VAL A 560 -9.93 -0.46 26.62
N THR A 561 -10.07 -0.27 27.94
CA THR A 561 -11.06 0.63 28.52
C THR A 561 -10.92 2.06 27.99
N ARG A 562 -12.04 2.77 27.91
CA ARG A 562 -12.04 4.16 27.46
C ARG A 562 -11.31 5.05 28.46
N ILE A 563 -10.46 5.95 27.97
CA ILE A 563 -9.83 6.99 28.80
C ILE A 563 -10.91 7.97 29.28
N PRO A 564 -11.15 8.12 30.59
CA PRO A 564 -12.12 9.07 31.11
C PRO A 564 -11.58 10.51 31.04
N ASN A 565 -12.48 11.49 30.96
CA ASN A 565 -12.12 12.91 31.05
C ASN A 565 -11.81 13.31 32.51
N VAL A 566 -10.75 12.74 33.07
CA VAL A 566 -10.29 12.95 34.45
C VAL A 566 -8.80 13.32 34.40
N PRO A 567 -8.41 14.56 34.78
CA PRO A 567 -7.02 15.05 34.67
C PRO A 567 -5.95 14.17 35.28
N SER A 568 -6.21 13.56 36.44
CA SER A 568 -5.27 12.65 37.11
C SER A 568 -5.09 11.31 36.41
N ILE A 569 -6.01 10.92 35.52
CA ILE A 569 -5.95 9.67 34.75
C ILE A 569 -5.36 9.93 33.37
N TYR A 570 -5.93 10.85 32.59
CA TYR A 570 -5.46 11.05 31.22
C TYR A 570 -4.01 11.60 31.18
N SER A 571 -3.58 12.33 32.20
CA SER A 571 -2.18 12.82 32.29
C SER A 571 -1.18 11.69 32.45
N LYS A 572 -1.60 10.52 32.95
CA LYS A 572 -0.75 9.32 33.01
C LYS A 572 -0.61 8.61 31.67
N ILE A 573 -1.40 8.99 30.66
CA ILE A 573 -1.52 8.28 29.40
C ILE A 573 -1.06 9.15 28.23
N TYR A 574 -1.56 10.38 28.14
CA TYR A 574 -1.26 11.29 27.04
C TYR A 574 0.13 11.92 27.15
N THR A 575 0.70 12.22 25.99
CA THR A 575 1.92 13.01 25.83
C THR A 575 1.54 14.48 25.65
N TYR A 576 2.32 15.38 26.26
CA TYR A 576 2.17 16.81 26.01
C TYR A 576 2.95 17.23 24.76
N TYR A 577 2.26 17.82 23.79
CA TYR A 577 2.85 18.31 22.55
C TYR A 577 2.99 19.85 22.63
N THR A 578 4.23 20.34 22.65
CA THR A 578 4.57 21.76 22.80
C THR A 578 4.49 22.56 21.51
N ASP A 579 4.36 21.89 20.37
CA ASP A 579 4.34 22.43 19.00
C ASP A 579 2.95 22.88 18.54
N ILE A 580 1.91 22.72 19.37
CA ILE A 580 0.56 23.21 19.09
C ILE A 580 0.44 24.69 19.49
N PRO A 581 0.29 25.64 18.55
CA PRO A 581 0.20 27.07 18.86
C PRO A 581 -1.00 27.37 19.77
N GLY A 582 -0.76 28.08 20.88
CA GLY A 582 -1.79 28.45 21.87
C GLY A 582 -1.90 27.53 23.09
N ASN A 583 -1.09 26.47 23.18
CA ASN A 583 -1.06 25.54 24.32
C ASN A 583 0.05 25.92 25.32
N THR A 584 -0.09 27.04 26.04
CA THR A 584 0.86 27.45 27.10
C THR A 584 0.42 27.03 28.51
N THR A 585 -0.86 26.72 28.68
CA THR A 585 -1.47 26.15 29.89
C THR A 585 -2.62 25.26 29.43
N GLY A 586 -2.55 23.94 29.67
CA GLY A 586 -3.67 23.06 29.31
C GLY A 586 -4.95 23.53 30.01
N THR A 587 -6.11 23.36 29.35
CA THR A 587 -7.46 23.78 29.79
C THR A 587 -7.89 23.26 31.17
N SER A 588 -7.06 22.46 31.82
CA SER A 588 -7.30 21.75 33.08
C SER A 588 -6.35 22.16 34.22
N GLY A 589 -5.49 23.18 34.04
CA GLY A 589 -4.47 23.58 35.02
C GLY A 589 -3.27 22.63 35.10
N LEU A 590 -3.09 21.76 34.11
CA LEU A 590 -1.94 20.86 33.97
C LEU A 590 -0.83 21.51 33.15
N THR A 591 0.41 21.20 33.50
CA THR A 591 1.64 21.59 32.82
C THR A 591 2.23 20.41 32.04
N ALA A 592 3.20 20.66 31.17
CA ALA A 592 3.93 19.61 30.46
C ALA A 592 4.52 18.54 31.40
N ALA A 593 4.91 18.92 32.62
CA ALA A 593 5.48 18.01 33.60
C ALA A 593 4.47 17.00 34.18
N ASP A 594 3.18 17.28 34.09
CA ASP A 594 2.12 16.40 34.58
C ASP A 594 1.85 15.23 33.63
N PHE A 595 2.09 15.42 32.33
CA PHE A 595 1.89 14.39 31.32
C PHE A 595 3.04 13.38 31.34
N LYS A 596 2.69 12.11 31.50
CA LYS A 596 3.63 10.98 31.60
C LYS A 596 3.59 10.06 30.38
N GLY A 597 2.76 10.37 29.39
CA GLY A 597 2.71 9.62 28.16
C GLY A 597 4.01 9.72 27.37
N SER A 598 4.44 8.58 26.84
CA SER A 598 5.61 8.49 25.98
C SER A 598 5.49 7.31 25.03
N THR A 599 6.18 7.38 23.90
CA THR A 599 6.28 6.25 22.97
C THR A 599 7.33 5.24 23.41
N CYS A 600 6.98 3.95 23.33
CA CYS A 600 7.93 2.86 23.39
C CYS A 600 8.41 2.52 21.98
N ASN A 601 9.70 2.71 21.72
CA ASN A 601 10.36 2.28 20.49
C ASN A 601 11.64 1.49 20.81
N VAL A 602 12.41 1.14 19.77
CA VAL A 602 13.65 0.35 19.93
C VAL A 602 14.70 1.07 20.80
N TYR A 603 14.77 2.40 20.73
CA TYR A 603 15.77 3.21 21.42
C TYR A 603 15.38 3.64 22.84
N SER A 604 14.08 3.76 23.13
CA SER A 604 13.60 4.20 24.43
C SER A 604 12.16 3.76 24.69
N CYS A 605 11.86 3.41 25.94
CA CYS A 605 10.55 2.90 26.35
C CYS A 605 10.10 3.42 27.71
N GLY A 606 10.03 4.74 27.87
CA GLY A 606 9.65 5.38 29.14
C GLY A 606 10.85 5.64 30.06
N THR A 607 10.62 5.73 31.37
CA THR A 607 11.62 6.17 32.34
C THR A 607 12.69 5.11 32.56
N GLU A 608 13.95 5.50 32.34
CA GLU A 608 15.11 4.62 32.48
C GLU A 608 15.22 4.01 33.89
N LEU A 609 15.70 2.77 33.95
CA LEU A 609 15.78 1.95 35.15
C LEU A 609 17.24 1.64 35.50
N LYS A 610 17.49 1.58 36.81
CA LYS A 610 18.74 1.08 37.38
C LYS A 610 18.61 -0.43 37.66
N ALA A 611 19.72 -1.16 37.62
CA ALA A 611 19.74 -2.57 38.02
C ALA A 611 19.50 -2.67 39.53
N ASN A 612 20.19 -1.79 40.27
CA ASN A 612 20.12 -1.65 41.72
C ASN A 612 19.84 -0.20 42.10
N SER A 613 19.17 0.00 43.24
CA SER A 613 18.91 1.35 43.78
C SER A 613 20.18 2.17 43.99
N SER A 614 21.30 1.51 44.28
CA SER A 614 22.63 2.10 44.49
C SER A 614 23.39 2.46 43.22
N ASP A 615 22.92 2.08 42.02
CA ASP A 615 23.65 2.36 40.78
C ASP A 615 23.72 3.88 40.53
N ALA A 616 24.88 4.37 40.10
CA ALA A 616 25.06 5.80 39.81
C ALA A 616 24.25 6.26 38.58
N THR A 617 24.05 5.38 37.61
CA THR A 617 23.40 5.68 36.32
C THR A 617 22.37 4.60 35.97
N ALA A 618 21.29 5.00 35.29
CA ALA A 618 20.38 4.04 34.70
C ALA A 618 21.04 3.32 33.52
N LEU A 619 20.84 2.00 33.42
CA LEU A 619 21.44 1.17 32.38
C LEU A 619 20.38 0.53 31.47
N TYR A 620 19.11 0.54 31.90
CA TYR A 620 18.01 -0.12 31.23
C TYR A 620 16.92 0.87 30.82
N GLN A 621 16.25 0.56 29.71
CA GLN A 621 15.07 1.27 29.27
C GLN A 621 13.91 1.03 30.25
N GLY A 622 12.99 1.99 30.29
CA GLY A 622 11.75 1.88 31.05
C GLY A 622 10.78 0.84 30.52
N ARG A 623 9.65 0.74 31.23
CA ARG A 623 8.51 -0.12 30.89
C ARG A 623 7.15 0.55 31.11
N ASN A 624 7.15 1.87 31.36
CA ASN A 624 5.96 2.66 31.68
C ASN A 624 5.47 3.54 30.52
N ALA A 625 5.98 3.32 29.30
CA ALA A 625 5.48 3.97 28.09
C ALA A 625 4.02 3.58 27.80
N THR A 626 3.30 4.47 27.13
CA THR A 626 1.85 4.37 26.93
C THR A 626 1.45 4.29 25.46
N HIS A 627 2.37 4.62 24.54
CA HIS A 627 2.16 4.57 23.10
C HIS A 627 3.05 3.50 22.48
N SER A 628 2.51 2.83 21.46
CA SER A 628 3.18 1.77 20.70
C SER A 628 3.99 2.33 19.54
N SER A 629 4.95 1.55 19.05
CA SER A 629 5.67 1.81 17.80
C SER A 629 5.78 0.54 16.94
N ILE A 630 5.85 0.74 15.63
CA ILE A 630 6.17 -0.30 14.65
C ILE A 630 7.19 0.30 13.69
N ALA A 631 8.38 -0.30 13.63
CA ALA A 631 9.42 0.10 12.71
C ALA A 631 9.91 -1.12 11.93
N ILE A 632 10.14 -0.97 10.63
CA ILE A 632 10.74 -2.01 9.79
C ILE A 632 11.80 -1.33 8.94
N GLY A 633 13.02 -1.85 8.99
CA GLY A 633 14.11 -1.41 8.13
C GLY A 633 15.02 -0.34 8.73
N THR A 634 15.67 0.42 7.84
CA THR A 634 16.59 1.51 8.15
C THR A 634 15.82 2.69 8.74
N VAL A 635 15.85 2.78 10.06
CA VAL A 635 15.09 3.77 10.85
C VAL A 635 16.03 4.44 11.83
N GLU A 636 15.92 5.76 11.96
CA GLU A 636 16.69 6.54 12.93
C GLU A 636 15.80 7.17 14.00
N ARG A 637 16.43 7.54 15.11
CA ARG A 637 15.80 8.32 16.18
C ARG A 637 16.01 9.81 15.95
N LEU A 638 14.91 10.56 15.90
CA LEU A 638 14.91 12.03 15.90
C LEU A 638 14.86 12.60 17.33
N PRO A 639 15.12 13.91 17.52
CA PRO A 639 14.82 14.60 18.77
C PRO A 639 13.37 14.36 19.21
N GLY A 640 13.12 14.32 20.53
CA GLY A 640 11.77 14.07 21.07
C GLY A 640 11.35 12.59 21.08
N ASN A 641 12.27 11.66 20.81
CA ASN A 641 12.01 10.22 20.79
C ASN A 641 11.08 9.74 19.67
N LEU A 642 11.09 10.42 18.52
CA LEU A 642 10.34 10.01 17.34
C LEU A 642 11.21 9.15 16.41
N LEU A 643 10.60 8.20 15.71
CA LEU A 643 11.27 7.41 14.69
C LEU A 643 11.08 8.03 13.31
N ASN A 644 12.14 7.99 12.50
CA ASN A 644 12.11 8.40 11.09
C ASN A 644 12.63 7.27 10.19
N ALA A 645 11.87 6.93 9.15
CA ALA A 645 12.32 5.99 8.13
C ALA A 645 13.28 6.72 7.17
N LYS A 646 14.52 6.24 7.08
CA LYS A 646 15.51 6.85 6.17
C LYS A 646 15.13 6.61 4.71
N SER A 647 15.36 7.62 3.89
CA SER A 647 15.11 7.58 2.44
C SER A 647 16.40 7.55 1.62
N THR A 648 17.48 6.96 2.14
CA THR A 648 18.75 6.82 1.42
C THR A 648 18.65 5.74 0.35
N ASP A 649 19.55 5.77 -0.64
CA ASP A 649 19.65 4.77 -1.71
C ASP A 649 19.93 3.34 -1.18
N THR A 650 20.59 3.24 -0.03
CA THR A 650 20.90 1.98 0.65
C THR A 650 19.86 1.56 1.69
N ALA A 651 18.83 2.39 1.95
CA ALA A 651 17.82 2.08 2.95
C ALA A 651 17.06 0.79 2.59
N THR A 652 16.80 -0.05 3.57
CA THR A 652 16.13 -1.35 3.37
C THR A 652 15.17 -1.66 4.49
N GLY A 653 14.17 -2.50 4.22
CA GLY A 653 13.22 -2.97 5.21
C GLY A 653 12.31 -4.03 4.60
N VAL A 654 11.35 -3.58 3.79
CA VAL A 654 10.39 -4.45 3.11
C VAL A 654 10.95 -4.85 1.75
N VAL A 655 11.33 -6.12 1.59
CA VAL A 655 11.96 -6.63 0.36
C VAL A 655 11.23 -7.87 -0.14
N PHE A 656 10.82 -7.87 -1.40
CA PHE A 656 10.33 -9.07 -2.07
C PHE A 656 11.47 -9.71 -2.85
N LYS A 657 11.67 -11.02 -2.67
CA LYS A 657 12.64 -11.79 -3.46
C LYS A 657 11.94 -12.89 -4.24
N GLY A 658 12.23 -12.99 -5.53
CA GLY A 658 11.79 -14.10 -6.38
C GLY A 658 12.65 -15.35 -6.19
N VAL A 659 12.26 -16.46 -6.81
CA VAL A 659 13.03 -17.72 -6.80
C VAL A 659 14.45 -17.54 -7.34
N ASN A 660 14.65 -16.65 -8.32
CA ASN A 660 15.97 -16.36 -8.87
C ASN A 660 16.82 -15.41 -7.99
N GLY A 661 16.36 -15.07 -6.78
CA GLY A 661 17.03 -14.13 -5.87
C GLY A 661 16.90 -12.64 -6.24
N GLN A 662 16.26 -12.33 -7.37
CA GLN A 662 15.95 -10.95 -7.78
C GLN A 662 15.12 -10.27 -6.71
N SER A 663 15.59 -9.11 -6.26
CA SER A 663 15.04 -8.40 -5.10
C SER A 663 14.39 -7.09 -5.52
N THR A 664 13.19 -6.83 -5.03
CA THR A 664 12.52 -5.53 -5.09
C THR A 664 12.45 -4.97 -3.68
N ASN A 665 13.21 -3.91 -3.41
CA ASN A 665 13.24 -3.24 -2.12
C ASN A 665 12.24 -2.08 -2.11
N LEU A 666 11.28 -2.11 -1.20
CA LEU A 666 10.27 -1.06 -1.02
C LEU A 666 10.67 -0.04 0.05
N GLY A 667 11.84 -0.21 0.68
CA GLY A 667 12.39 0.70 1.69
C GLY A 667 11.91 0.39 3.10
N SER A 668 11.98 1.40 3.96
CA SER A 668 11.72 1.31 5.41
C SER A 668 10.38 1.94 5.78
N VAL A 669 9.84 1.58 6.94
CA VAL A 669 8.65 2.20 7.53
C VAL A 669 8.86 2.45 9.02
N ALA A 670 8.37 3.59 9.49
CA ALA A 670 8.31 3.93 10.90
C ALA A 670 6.92 4.46 11.23
N ILE A 671 6.28 3.83 12.21
CA ILE A 671 5.01 4.25 12.81
C ILE A 671 5.29 4.41 14.30
N ASP A 672 5.09 5.61 14.82
CA ASP A 672 5.39 5.95 16.19
C ASP A 672 4.19 6.65 16.84
N GLY A 673 4.05 6.50 18.16
CA GLY A 673 3.01 7.22 18.92
C GLY A 673 1.61 6.61 18.80
N VAL A 674 1.48 5.31 18.50
CA VAL A 674 0.17 4.66 18.38
C VAL A 674 -0.45 4.44 19.76
N LEU A 675 -1.50 5.22 20.08
CA LEU A 675 -2.27 5.09 21.31
C LEU A 675 -3.66 4.49 21.02
N ILE A 676 -4.02 3.46 21.78
CA ILE A 676 -5.38 2.93 21.80
C ILE A 676 -6.20 3.74 22.81
N GLN A 677 -7.01 4.69 22.34
CA GLN A 677 -7.89 5.46 23.23
C GLN A 677 -9.05 4.62 23.77
N HIS A 678 -9.59 3.74 22.92
CA HIS A 678 -10.64 2.79 23.24
C HIS A 678 -10.67 1.71 22.15
N LEU A 679 -10.69 0.44 22.54
CA LEU A 679 -10.87 -0.68 21.63
C LEU A 679 -11.83 -1.64 22.31
N LYS A 680 -12.94 -2.01 21.65
CA LYS A 680 -13.89 -2.99 22.18
C LYS A 680 -14.19 -4.04 21.12
N ILE A 681 -13.83 -5.28 21.42
CA ILE A 681 -14.17 -6.47 20.64
C ILE A 681 -15.21 -7.24 21.42
N ARG A 682 -16.34 -7.55 20.79
CA ARG A 682 -17.46 -8.28 21.39
C ARG A 682 -17.79 -9.48 20.54
N THR A 683 -17.94 -10.65 21.15
CA THR A 683 -18.46 -11.82 20.45
C THR A 683 -19.91 -11.58 20.04
N THR A 684 -20.36 -12.18 18.94
CA THR A 684 -21.77 -12.17 18.53
C THR A 684 -22.31 -13.58 18.57
N GLY A 685 -23.01 -13.97 19.63
CA GLY A 685 -23.79 -15.21 19.67
C GLY A 685 -23.13 -16.41 20.35
N LEU A 686 -22.62 -16.21 21.57
CA LEU A 686 -22.41 -17.33 22.51
C LEU A 686 -23.71 -17.74 23.20
#